data_AF-A0A7C1SV72-F1
#
_entry.id   AF-A0A7C1SV72-F1
#
_cell.length_a   1.000
_cell.length_b   1.000
_cell.length_c   1.000
_cell.angle_alpha   90.00
_cell.angle_beta   90.00
_cell.angle_gamma   90.00
#
_symmetry.space_group_name_H-M   'P 1'
#
loop_
_entity.id
_entity.type
_entity.pdbx_description
1 polymer ?
#
loop_
_entity_poly.entity_id
_entity_poly.type
_entity_poly.pdbx_seq_one_letter_code
_entity_poly.pdbx_strand_id
1 'polypeptide(L)'
;MFSYLLPLLVVSTIFERLNIFLPALDFSLKLSLIILPVAAIVLFVKKRLAFNPTFLFPFLALVVLAQVLSIPFSFDPFQSFQVVVFTLLMVGLFYLIVWSVRRGEALTRLVWAWGVGAVAVSIFGFWQFARHLLGQDPTLFFDKWVSAKTLPVATFVQNILGQTFLRPSSTFIDVNTAASFVGVFLILGWVWWLTTKDRRNRMILCGMLVVSFTYFILTFSRTALLGLGVGSVALGFLFLKEKINKKVLWGGILVGLIILVGGLAYFTVSDPARLGSFRERQDYVRATVKMLERTSFIGVGVGNFEPYYTTVIRPRQEHGYSHSILLTWLGELGIFGFAANVLLIGAVFTFIWRRIRTLRYDSSWYKRLSGLLAAFIALVFSNIFHAHYGLEFTWVLLGLVVGGYYLSKNEKWQTVNEKLNILGVGVDNVTMSEAIGRVKGFFKSGKKAYIVTPNSEMIVQARKDPEFAEVLNGADLAVPDTAGLVWASRIWGTPLKEWVAGVDLFVELCAEAARRGGRVFLLGADPGVAEKTARVLRKRYPKLRVAGTFGGDGSSKGDRETVAEVKRGSKGEDIDLLFVAYGHGKQERWIRRNLAKVPVKVVVGVGGSFDYVSGAVVRAPKFFRRLGLEWLYRLVRQPWRIKRQVTLLSFIFLTFRESLKN
;
A
#
# COMPACT_ATOMS: atom_id res chain seq x y z
N MET A 1 6.35 16.37 14.78
CA MET A 1 6.90 16.08 13.44
C MET A 1 6.39 17.09 12.44
N PHE A 2 5.08 17.33 12.34
CA PHE A 2 4.55 18.49 11.60
C PHE A 2 5.19 19.80 12.07
N SER A 3 5.36 19.95 13.38
CA SER A 3 6.15 20.99 14.07
C SER A 3 7.65 21.09 13.77
N TYR A 4 8.21 20.21 12.93
CA TYR A 4 9.63 20.23 12.52
C TYR A 4 9.77 20.22 11.00
N LEU A 5 9.01 19.36 10.31
CA LEU A 5 9.06 19.23 8.86
C LEU A 5 8.33 20.34 8.10
N LEU A 6 7.28 20.97 8.66
CA LEU A 6 6.65 22.10 7.98
C LEU A 6 7.56 23.35 8.03
N PRO A 7 8.17 23.73 9.17
CA PRO A 7 9.22 24.74 9.18
C PRO A 7 10.39 24.37 8.26
N LEU A 8 10.87 23.12 8.24
CA LEU A 8 11.98 22.73 7.36
C LEU A 8 11.65 22.71 5.86
N LEU A 9 10.43 22.35 5.47
CA LEU A 9 9.98 22.46 4.07
C LEU A 9 9.79 23.92 3.68
N VAL A 10 9.16 24.73 4.53
CA VAL A 10 8.99 26.18 4.29
C VAL A 10 10.34 26.87 4.25
N VAL A 11 11.27 26.54 5.15
CA VAL A 11 12.67 27.01 5.14
C VAL A 11 13.41 26.50 3.92
N SER A 12 13.23 25.24 3.48
CA SER A 12 13.80 24.76 2.22
C SER A 12 13.30 25.62 1.05
N THR A 13 11.99 25.82 0.91
CA THR A 13 11.38 26.62 -0.17
C THR A 13 11.71 28.13 -0.06
N ILE A 14 11.99 28.64 1.14
CA ILE A 14 12.46 30.02 1.37
C ILE A 14 13.94 30.15 1.02
N PHE A 15 14.81 29.24 1.46
CA PHE A 15 16.25 29.29 1.18
C PHE A 15 16.59 28.93 -0.27
N GLU A 16 15.77 28.09 -0.90
CA GLU A 16 15.80 27.88 -2.34
C GLU A 16 15.45 29.15 -3.13
N ARG A 17 14.63 30.03 -2.54
CA ARG A 17 14.41 31.41 -3.01
C ARG A 17 15.44 32.42 -2.47
N LEU A 18 16.27 32.06 -1.49
CA LEU A 18 17.48 32.83 -1.13
C LEU A 18 18.66 32.53 -2.07
N ASN A 19 18.56 31.50 -2.93
CA ASN A 19 19.46 31.28 -4.06
C ASN A 19 19.45 32.48 -5.06
N ILE A 20 18.47 33.39 -4.92
CA ILE A 20 18.40 34.69 -5.61
C ILE A 20 19.50 35.67 -5.14
N PHE A 21 20.14 35.45 -3.98
CA PHE A 21 21.14 36.39 -3.42
C PHE A 21 22.61 35.98 -3.70
N LEU A 22 22.91 34.72 -4.05
CA LEU A 22 24.27 34.23 -4.29
C LEU A 22 24.31 33.18 -5.43
N PRO A 23 24.40 33.61 -6.70
CA PRO A 23 24.19 32.74 -7.88
C PRO A 23 25.37 31.81 -8.20
N ALA A 24 26.54 32.00 -7.57
CA ALA A 24 27.74 31.19 -7.80
C ALA A 24 27.67 29.79 -7.16
N LEU A 25 26.63 29.51 -6.37
CA LEU A 25 26.41 28.24 -5.69
C LEU A 25 25.07 27.66 -6.12
N ASP A 26 25.11 26.55 -6.86
CA ASP A 26 23.93 25.74 -7.14
C ASP A 26 23.50 24.98 -5.86
N PHE A 27 22.91 25.73 -4.92
CA PHE A 27 22.71 25.37 -3.51
C PHE A 27 21.30 24.81 -3.23
N SER A 28 20.33 25.19 -4.08
CA SER A 28 18.91 24.82 -4.07
C SER A 28 18.69 23.31 -3.91
N LEU A 29 19.19 22.52 -4.86
CA LEU A 29 19.10 21.06 -4.81
C LEU A 29 19.92 20.53 -3.63
N LYS A 30 21.15 21.03 -3.44
CA LYS A 30 22.13 20.43 -2.53
C LYS A 30 21.73 20.51 -1.05
N LEU A 31 21.03 21.56 -0.61
CA LEU A 31 20.63 21.67 0.79
C LEU A 31 19.41 20.81 1.14
N SER A 32 18.42 20.68 0.24
CA SER A 32 17.29 19.76 0.44
C SER A 32 17.74 18.29 0.45
N LEU A 33 18.74 17.98 -0.39
CA LEU A 33 19.49 16.71 -0.42
C LEU A 33 20.34 16.44 0.85
N ILE A 34 20.60 17.44 1.71
CA ILE A 34 21.25 17.28 3.03
C ILE A 34 20.21 17.18 4.16
N ILE A 35 19.17 18.02 4.14
CA ILE A 35 18.14 18.07 5.19
C ILE A 35 17.34 16.76 5.28
N LEU A 36 17.04 16.13 4.13
CA LEU A 36 16.29 14.87 4.10
C LEU A 36 17.06 13.68 4.72
N PRO A 37 18.35 13.44 4.40
CA PRO A 37 19.21 12.51 5.15
C PRO A 37 19.32 12.81 6.62
N VAL A 38 19.56 14.06 7.01
CA VAL A 38 19.68 14.42 8.43
C VAL A 38 18.37 14.11 9.16
N ALA A 39 17.22 14.42 8.57
CA ALA A 39 15.91 14.04 9.12
C ALA A 39 15.71 12.51 9.19
N ALA A 40 16.12 11.77 8.16
CA ALA A 40 16.06 10.31 8.13
C ALA A 40 16.95 9.67 9.21
N ILE A 41 18.20 10.12 9.33
CA ILE A 41 19.18 9.70 10.34
C ILE A 41 18.66 10.01 11.74
N VAL A 42 18.16 11.23 12.00
CA VAL A 42 17.57 11.60 13.30
C VAL A 42 16.35 10.73 13.65
N LEU A 43 15.51 10.37 12.69
CA LEU A 43 14.37 9.47 12.90
C LEU A 43 14.80 8.01 13.12
N PHE A 44 15.87 7.56 12.44
CA PHE A 44 16.45 6.23 12.55
C PHE A 44 17.17 6.04 13.90
N VAL A 45 18.06 6.95 14.28
CA VAL A 45 18.77 6.98 15.57
C VAL A 45 17.78 7.01 16.74
N LYS A 46 16.68 7.77 16.64
CA LYS A 46 15.61 7.79 17.66
C LYS A 46 14.73 6.52 17.66
N LYS A 47 15.07 5.48 16.89
CA LYS A 47 14.30 4.22 16.71
C LYS A 47 12.84 4.44 16.31
N ARG A 48 12.53 5.58 15.67
CA ARG A 48 11.17 5.91 15.20
C ARG A 48 10.96 5.50 13.74
N LEU A 49 12.04 5.44 12.96
CA LEU A 49 12.11 4.80 11.66
C LEU A 49 12.37 3.30 11.83
N ALA A 50 11.63 2.44 11.10
CA ALA A 50 11.75 0.99 11.18
C ALA A 50 11.77 0.41 9.77
N PHE A 51 12.98 0.22 9.24
CA PHE A 51 13.20 -0.29 7.89
C PHE A 51 12.54 -1.65 7.73
N ASN A 52 11.70 -1.78 6.71
CA ASN A 52 10.90 -2.97 6.48
C ASN A 52 10.76 -3.10 4.97
N PRO A 53 11.66 -3.87 4.32
CA PRO A 53 11.79 -3.87 2.88
C PRO A 53 10.51 -4.40 2.25
N THR A 54 9.87 -3.57 1.42
CA THR A 54 8.79 -4.01 0.54
C THR A 54 9.39 -4.84 -0.61
N PHE A 55 8.54 -5.63 -1.27
CA PHE A 55 8.92 -6.44 -2.44
C PHE A 55 9.55 -5.63 -3.60
N LEU A 56 9.45 -4.28 -3.61
CA LEU A 56 10.15 -3.42 -4.58
C LEU A 56 11.66 -3.33 -4.33
N PHE A 57 12.13 -3.47 -3.09
CA PHE A 57 13.53 -3.18 -2.73
C PHE A 57 14.60 -3.92 -3.55
N PRO A 58 14.44 -5.20 -3.93
CA PRO A 58 15.38 -5.87 -4.83
C PRO A 58 15.50 -5.17 -6.19
N PHE A 59 14.39 -4.71 -6.77
CA PHE A 59 14.38 -3.95 -8.02
C PHE A 59 14.99 -2.55 -7.86
N LEU A 60 14.78 -1.90 -6.72
CA LEU A 60 15.42 -0.62 -6.40
C LEU A 60 16.94 -0.77 -6.30
N ALA A 61 17.40 -1.82 -5.63
CA ALA A 61 18.81 -2.14 -5.49
C ALA A 61 19.46 -2.43 -6.85
N LEU A 62 18.78 -3.13 -7.77
CA LEU A 62 19.27 -3.37 -9.13
C LEU A 62 19.46 -2.07 -9.94
N VAL A 63 18.52 -1.11 -9.84
CA VAL A 63 18.66 0.20 -10.53
C VAL A 63 19.84 1.00 -9.97
N VAL A 64 19.98 1.08 -8.65
CA VAL A 64 21.12 1.76 -8.00
C VAL A 64 22.44 1.07 -8.34
N LEU A 65 22.48 -0.27 -8.33
CA LEU A 65 23.66 -1.05 -8.69
C LEU A 65 24.08 -0.78 -10.14
N ALA A 66 23.14 -0.73 -11.08
CA ALA A 66 23.44 -0.41 -12.48
C ALA A 66 24.04 1.00 -12.63
N GLN A 67 23.50 2.01 -11.93
CA GLN A 67 24.05 3.36 -11.93
C GLN A 67 25.48 3.39 -11.36
N VAL A 68 25.74 2.73 -10.22
CA VAL A 68 27.07 2.65 -9.59
C VAL A 68 28.09 1.96 -10.51
N LEU A 69 27.70 0.84 -11.13
CA LEU A 69 28.57 0.11 -12.06
C LEU A 69 28.91 0.91 -13.33
N SER A 70 28.08 1.89 -13.71
CA SER A 70 28.30 2.73 -14.89
C SER A 70 29.25 3.92 -14.69
N ILE A 71 29.55 4.32 -13.44
CA ILE A 71 30.45 5.46 -13.14
C ILE A 71 31.85 5.30 -13.78
N PRO A 72 32.53 4.13 -13.75
CA PRO A 72 33.87 3.99 -14.33
C PRO A 72 33.94 4.15 -15.85
N PHE A 73 32.80 4.09 -16.55
CA PHE A 73 32.69 4.16 -18.01
C PHE A 73 32.21 5.55 -18.49
N SER A 74 32.16 6.52 -17.60
CA SER A 74 31.56 7.83 -17.86
C SER A 74 32.53 8.91 -18.31
N PHE A 75 32.05 9.82 -19.15
CA PHE A 75 32.80 10.99 -19.61
C PHE A 75 33.01 12.00 -18.48
N ASP A 76 31.99 12.19 -17.64
CA ASP A 76 32.03 12.91 -16.37
C ASP A 76 31.60 11.99 -15.21
N PRO A 77 32.57 11.37 -14.50
CA PRO A 77 32.33 10.57 -13.30
C PRO A 77 31.73 11.34 -12.13
N PHE A 78 31.98 12.65 -12.04
CA PHE A 78 31.43 13.49 -10.99
C PHE A 78 29.93 13.74 -11.22
N GLN A 79 29.53 13.99 -12.47
CA GLN A 79 28.13 14.06 -12.88
C GLN A 79 27.40 12.73 -12.64
N SER A 80 28.00 11.59 -13.03
CA SER A 80 27.40 10.27 -12.74
C SER A 80 27.23 10.01 -11.24
N PHE A 81 28.24 10.36 -10.43
CA PHE A 81 28.16 10.24 -8.97
C PHE A 81 27.04 11.11 -8.37
N GLN A 82 26.87 12.35 -8.83
CA GLN A 82 25.78 13.22 -8.38
C GLN A 82 24.39 12.60 -8.60
N VAL A 83 24.14 12.00 -9.77
CA VAL A 83 22.85 11.38 -10.08
C VAL A 83 22.60 10.09 -9.29
N VAL A 84 23.66 9.33 -8.97
CA VAL A 84 23.58 8.17 -8.06
C VAL A 84 23.20 8.61 -6.64
N VAL A 85 23.89 9.63 -6.10
CA VAL A 85 23.58 10.22 -4.79
C VAL A 85 22.15 10.74 -4.77
N PHE A 86 21.73 11.46 -5.80
CA PHE A 86 20.35 11.94 -5.95
C PHE A 86 19.33 10.78 -5.96
N THR A 87 19.61 9.69 -6.68
CA THR A 87 18.74 8.50 -6.74
C THR A 87 18.58 7.86 -5.36
N LEU A 88 19.67 7.70 -4.60
CA LEU A 88 19.62 7.20 -3.22
C LEU A 88 18.78 8.11 -2.30
N LEU A 89 18.84 9.42 -2.51
CA LEU A 89 18.09 10.40 -1.74
C LEU A 89 16.60 10.37 -2.07
N MET A 90 16.23 10.16 -3.33
CA MET A 90 14.85 9.91 -3.74
C MET A 90 14.30 8.58 -3.19
N VAL A 91 15.11 7.51 -3.11
CA VAL A 91 14.75 6.27 -2.41
C VAL A 91 14.52 6.52 -0.91
N GLY A 92 15.34 7.38 -0.29
CA GLY A 92 15.16 7.82 1.09
C GLY A 92 13.86 8.60 1.31
N LEU A 93 13.56 9.58 0.44
CA LEU A 93 12.32 10.36 0.46
C LEU A 93 11.09 9.50 0.23
N PHE A 94 11.13 8.59 -0.76
CA PHE A 94 10.12 7.55 -1.00
C PHE A 94 9.83 6.77 0.29
N TYR A 95 10.87 6.29 0.96
CA TYR A 95 10.72 5.51 2.18
C TYR A 95 10.19 6.36 3.35
N LEU A 96 10.59 7.63 3.47
CA LEU A 96 10.04 8.59 4.43
C LEU A 96 8.55 8.88 4.18
N ILE A 97 8.11 9.00 2.93
CA ILE A 97 6.70 9.16 2.56
C ILE A 97 5.92 7.91 2.98
N VAL A 98 6.38 6.72 2.58
CA VAL A 98 5.76 5.42 2.93
C VAL A 98 5.70 5.18 4.45
N TRP A 99 6.72 5.60 5.19
CA TRP A 99 6.72 5.55 6.66
C TRP A 99 5.75 6.57 7.28
N SER A 100 5.72 7.80 6.75
CA SER A 100 4.84 8.88 7.25
C SER A 100 3.36 8.53 7.05
N VAL A 101 3.03 7.97 5.89
CA VAL A 101 1.71 7.45 5.50
C VAL A 101 1.12 6.48 6.53
N ARG A 102 1.94 5.67 7.22
CA ARG A 102 1.46 4.75 8.27
C ARG A 102 0.80 5.49 9.44
N ARG A 103 0.94 6.82 9.53
CA ARG A 103 0.26 7.72 10.48
C ARG A 103 -0.73 8.58 9.69
N GLY A 104 -2.01 8.20 9.74
CA GLY A 104 -3.03 8.60 8.73
C GLY A 104 -3.18 10.09 8.41
N GLU A 105 -2.89 10.98 9.35
CA GLU A 105 -2.98 12.44 9.15
C GLU A 105 -1.87 13.04 8.27
N ALA A 106 -0.72 12.35 8.14
CA ALA A 106 0.47 12.92 7.53
C ALA A 106 0.36 13.04 6.00
N LEU A 107 -0.21 12.05 5.30
CA LEU A 107 -0.30 12.10 3.84
C LEU A 107 -1.24 13.20 3.38
N THR A 108 -2.42 13.35 3.99
CA THR A 108 -3.38 14.39 3.62
C THR A 108 -2.75 15.77 3.70
N ARG A 109 -1.96 16.05 4.75
CA ARG A 109 -1.24 17.33 4.90
C ARG A 109 -0.09 17.49 3.89
N LEU A 110 0.60 16.40 3.53
CA LEU A 110 1.63 16.42 2.48
C LEU A 110 1.03 16.75 1.11
N VAL A 111 -0.12 16.15 0.77
CA VAL A 111 -0.83 16.45 -0.49
C VAL A 111 -1.39 17.87 -0.48
N TRP A 112 -1.91 18.37 0.65
CA TRP A 112 -2.30 19.79 0.76
C TRP A 112 -1.12 20.74 0.57
N ALA A 113 0.05 20.47 1.14
CA ALA A 113 1.23 21.32 0.96
C ALA A 113 1.66 21.38 -0.51
N TRP A 114 1.68 20.26 -1.22
CA TRP A 114 1.95 20.21 -2.66
C TRP A 114 0.86 20.89 -3.50
N GLY A 115 -0.41 20.68 -3.15
CA GLY A 115 -1.55 21.30 -3.83
C GLY A 115 -1.57 22.83 -3.70
N VAL A 116 -1.21 23.37 -2.52
CA VAL A 116 -1.05 24.81 -2.30
C VAL A 116 0.12 25.36 -3.13
N GLY A 117 1.25 24.64 -3.18
CA GLY A 117 2.39 25.00 -4.05
C GLY A 117 2.00 25.06 -5.53
N ALA A 118 1.28 24.05 -6.02
CA ALA A 118 0.79 24.02 -7.40
C ALA A 118 -0.19 25.16 -7.70
N VAL A 119 -1.16 25.44 -6.81
CA VAL A 119 -2.11 26.55 -6.97
C VAL A 119 -1.39 27.90 -7.00
N ALA A 120 -0.39 28.12 -6.13
CA ALA A 120 0.41 29.34 -6.15
C ALA A 120 1.15 29.53 -7.49
N VAL A 121 1.79 28.47 -8.01
CA VAL A 121 2.43 28.48 -9.33
C VAL A 121 1.43 28.80 -10.44
N SER A 122 0.23 28.20 -10.42
CA SER A 122 -0.82 28.48 -11.41
C SER A 122 -1.30 29.94 -11.39
N ILE A 123 -1.41 30.56 -10.20
CA ILE A 123 -1.79 31.98 -10.05
C ILE A 123 -0.72 32.89 -10.67
N PHE A 124 0.57 32.64 -10.42
CA PHE A 124 1.64 33.42 -11.03
C PHE A 124 1.71 33.26 -12.55
N GLY A 125 1.56 32.03 -13.06
CA GLY A 125 1.50 31.80 -14.52
C GLY A 125 0.32 32.51 -15.18
N PHE A 126 -0.86 32.52 -14.54
CA PHE A 126 -2.03 33.25 -15.04
C PHE A 126 -1.81 34.77 -15.02
N TRP A 127 -1.21 35.33 -13.97
CA TRP A 127 -0.89 36.76 -13.87
C TRP A 127 0.04 37.22 -15.02
N GLN A 128 1.08 36.44 -15.33
CA GLN A 128 2.01 36.75 -16.42
C GLN A 128 1.31 36.67 -17.80
N PHE A 129 0.47 35.66 -18.02
CA PHE A 129 -0.35 35.54 -19.23
C PHE A 129 -1.31 36.73 -19.41
N ALA A 130 -1.99 37.14 -18.33
CA ALA A 130 -2.91 38.28 -18.35
C ALA A 130 -2.17 39.60 -18.65
N ARG A 131 -1.00 39.85 -18.06
CA ARG A 131 -0.19 41.04 -18.36
C ARG A 131 0.26 41.09 -19.81
N HIS A 132 0.70 39.98 -20.38
CA HIS A 132 1.08 39.92 -21.79
C HIS A 132 -0.11 40.22 -22.71
N LEU A 133 -1.31 39.69 -22.44
CA LEU A 133 -2.52 40.03 -23.20
C LEU A 133 -2.92 41.51 -23.09
N LEU A 134 -2.54 42.19 -22.01
CA LEU A 134 -2.74 43.62 -21.80
C LEU A 134 -1.59 44.49 -22.38
N GLY A 135 -0.64 43.90 -23.11
CA GLY A 135 0.52 44.60 -23.65
C GLY A 135 1.53 45.06 -22.59
N GLN A 136 1.42 44.55 -21.36
CA GLN A 136 2.33 44.85 -20.25
C GLN A 136 3.44 43.81 -20.14
N ASP A 137 4.59 44.19 -19.60
CA ASP A 137 5.71 43.27 -19.41
C ASP A 137 5.31 42.07 -18.52
N PRO A 138 5.43 40.81 -18.99
CA PRO A 138 5.13 39.62 -18.20
C PRO A 138 6.21 39.28 -17.14
N THR A 139 7.30 40.05 -17.01
CA THR A 139 8.25 39.85 -15.91
C THR A 139 7.62 40.07 -14.53
N LEU A 140 8.23 39.45 -13.52
CA LEU A 140 7.94 39.74 -12.11
C LEU A 140 8.61 41.06 -11.70
N PHE A 141 8.11 41.68 -10.63
CA PHE A 141 8.62 42.91 -9.97
C PHE A 141 10.15 42.97 -9.67
N PHE A 142 10.89 41.88 -9.89
CA PHE A 142 12.34 41.76 -9.68
C PHE A 142 13.09 41.80 -11.02
N ASP A 143 12.98 42.94 -11.69
CA ASP A 143 13.19 43.13 -13.14
C ASP A 143 14.67 43.14 -13.62
N LYS A 144 15.59 42.53 -12.88
CA LYS A 144 17.04 42.56 -13.18
C LYS A 144 17.83 41.26 -12.94
N TRP A 145 17.21 40.19 -12.42
CA TRP A 145 17.97 38.99 -11.97
C TRP A 145 17.59 37.68 -12.67
N VAL A 146 16.65 37.68 -13.62
CA VAL A 146 16.15 36.46 -14.27
C VAL A 146 16.74 36.23 -15.68
N SER A 147 17.94 36.76 -15.94
CA SER A 147 18.62 36.73 -17.24
C SER A 147 19.17 35.35 -17.67
N ALA A 148 18.88 34.29 -16.92
CA ALA A 148 19.16 32.93 -17.33
C ALA A 148 17.89 32.25 -17.92
N LYS A 149 17.85 32.13 -19.26
CA LYS A 149 17.01 31.21 -20.04
C LYS A 149 15.52 31.57 -20.27
N THR A 150 15.19 32.79 -20.66
CA THR A 150 13.90 33.09 -21.34
C THR A 150 13.95 32.63 -22.80
N LEU A 151 13.87 31.31 -23.05
CA LEU A 151 13.91 30.76 -24.41
C LEU A 151 12.53 30.85 -25.10
N PRO A 152 12.43 31.43 -26.31
CA PRO A 152 11.19 31.42 -27.08
C PRO A 152 10.97 30.01 -27.68
N VAL A 153 9.93 29.30 -27.23
CA VAL A 153 9.52 28.01 -27.79
C VAL A 153 8.00 27.95 -27.89
N ALA A 154 7.48 27.57 -29.06
CA ALA A 154 6.05 27.59 -29.38
C ALA A 154 5.25 26.51 -28.60
N THR A 155 4.25 26.91 -27.82
CA THR A 155 3.24 25.99 -27.24
C THR A 155 2.18 25.60 -28.27
N PHE A 156 1.34 24.61 -27.98
CA PHE A 156 0.25 24.20 -28.89
C PHE A 156 -0.72 25.36 -29.22
N VAL A 157 -1.09 26.16 -28.22
CA VAL A 157 -1.98 27.31 -28.40
C VAL A 157 -1.31 28.38 -29.28
N GLN A 158 -0.01 28.62 -29.11
CA GLN A 158 0.76 29.55 -29.94
C GLN A 158 0.83 29.14 -31.41
N ASN A 159 0.96 27.83 -31.68
CA ASN A 159 0.91 27.28 -33.04
C ASN A 159 -0.48 27.40 -33.69
N ILE A 160 -1.56 27.50 -32.91
CA ILE A 160 -2.93 27.68 -33.42
C ILE A 160 -3.25 29.17 -33.62
N LEU A 161 -2.82 30.03 -32.70
CA LEU A 161 -3.09 31.48 -32.74
C LEU A 161 -2.09 32.26 -33.61
N GLY A 162 -1.04 31.62 -34.12
CA GLY A 162 -0.02 32.26 -34.97
C GLY A 162 0.84 33.31 -34.25
N GLN A 163 0.89 33.29 -32.92
CA GLN A 163 1.59 34.29 -32.11
C GLN A 163 2.59 33.66 -31.14
N THR A 164 3.78 34.24 -31.06
CA THR A 164 4.87 33.87 -30.14
C THR A 164 4.84 34.76 -28.90
N PHE A 165 4.65 34.16 -27.72
CA PHE A 165 4.60 34.89 -26.45
C PHE A 165 5.91 34.67 -25.69
N LEU A 166 6.39 35.70 -25.00
CA LEU A 166 7.58 35.63 -24.15
C LEU A 166 7.35 34.62 -22.99
N ARG A 167 8.30 33.70 -22.82
CA ARG A 167 8.26 32.71 -21.74
C ARG A 167 8.92 33.25 -20.47
N PRO A 168 8.36 33.00 -19.27
CA PRO A 168 9.09 33.16 -18.02
C PRO A 168 10.25 32.17 -17.95
N SER A 169 11.47 32.65 -17.67
CA SER A 169 12.59 31.84 -17.18
C SER A 169 12.39 31.38 -15.72
N SER A 170 11.44 32.00 -15.01
CA SER A 170 11.24 31.88 -13.57
C SER A 170 10.22 30.81 -13.15
N THR A 171 10.44 29.54 -13.50
CA THR A 171 9.90 28.42 -12.69
C THR A 171 10.74 27.15 -12.86
N PHE A 172 10.90 26.43 -11.76
CA PHE A 172 11.71 25.21 -11.54
C PHE A 172 11.67 24.07 -12.58
N ILE A 173 10.78 24.10 -13.58
CA ILE A 173 10.43 22.98 -14.46
C ILE A 173 10.05 23.53 -15.85
N ASP A 174 10.54 22.94 -16.94
CA ASP A 174 10.10 23.31 -18.31
C ASP A 174 8.58 23.16 -18.49
N VAL A 175 7.97 24.06 -19.28
CA VAL A 175 6.52 24.16 -19.47
C VAL A 175 5.90 22.86 -19.99
N ASN A 176 6.58 22.12 -20.87
CA ASN A 176 6.06 20.85 -21.40
C ASN A 176 6.07 19.75 -20.33
N THR A 177 7.09 19.77 -19.47
CA THR A 177 7.23 18.89 -18.31
C THR A 177 6.17 19.26 -17.26
N ALA A 178 5.94 20.54 -16.99
CA ALA A 178 4.91 21.04 -16.09
C ALA A 178 3.49 20.61 -16.52
N ALA A 179 3.14 20.77 -17.80
CA ALA A 179 1.88 20.29 -18.36
C ALA A 179 1.68 18.77 -18.16
N SER A 180 2.75 18.00 -18.32
CA SER A 180 2.74 16.54 -18.11
C SER A 180 2.46 16.17 -16.65
N PHE A 181 2.97 16.93 -15.67
CA PHE A 181 2.64 16.74 -14.26
C PHE A 181 1.21 17.11 -13.92
N VAL A 182 0.69 18.21 -14.50
CA VAL A 182 -0.68 18.65 -14.25
C VAL A 182 -1.70 17.61 -14.73
N GLY A 183 -1.44 16.91 -15.84
CA GLY A 183 -2.24 15.76 -16.28
C GLY A 183 -2.35 14.64 -15.24
N VAL A 184 -1.25 14.30 -14.56
CA VAL A 184 -1.24 13.32 -13.45
C VAL A 184 -2.11 13.80 -12.28
N PHE A 185 -2.01 15.07 -11.89
CA PHE A 185 -2.81 15.63 -10.81
C PHE A 185 -4.31 15.76 -11.17
N LEU A 186 -4.64 16.01 -12.44
CA LEU A 186 -6.02 15.98 -12.93
C LEU A 186 -6.65 14.58 -12.80
N ILE A 187 -5.95 13.52 -13.21
CA ILE A 187 -6.43 12.13 -13.07
C ILE A 187 -6.65 11.78 -11.59
N LEU A 188 -5.68 12.10 -10.72
CA LEU A 188 -5.76 11.80 -9.28
C LEU A 188 -6.85 12.63 -8.58
N GLY A 189 -6.92 13.93 -8.87
CA GLY A 189 -7.90 14.85 -8.32
C GLY A 189 -9.33 14.49 -8.73
N TRP A 190 -9.54 14.08 -9.98
CA TRP A 190 -10.86 13.67 -10.48
C TRP A 190 -11.35 12.40 -9.79
N VAL A 191 -10.49 11.38 -9.65
CA VAL A 191 -10.78 10.17 -8.88
C VAL A 191 -11.04 10.47 -7.40
N TRP A 192 -10.33 11.44 -6.81
CA TRP A 192 -10.57 11.85 -5.43
C TRP A 192 -11.88 12.63 -5.27
N TRP A 193 -12.23 13.49 -6.22
CA TRP A 193 -13.51 14.21 -6.28
C TRP A 193 -14.69 13.24 -6.36
N LEU A 194 -14.60 12.22 -7.23
CA LEU A 194 -15.59 11.14 -7.37
C LEU A 194 -15.73 10.25 -6.12
N THR A 195 -14.65 10.08 -5.34
CA THR A 195 -14.65 9.21 -4.13
C THR A 195 -14.99 9.93 -2.84
N THR A 196 -14.85 11.25 -2.78
CA THR A 196 -15.11 12.05 -1.59
C THR A 196 -16.61 12.19 -1.34
N LYS A 197 -17.07 11.81 -0.13
CA LYS A 197 -18.46 11.96 0.32
C LYS A 197 -18.76 13.33 0.94
N ASP A 198 -17.75 14.02 1.44
CA ASP A 198 -17.87 15.34 2.05
C ASP A 198 -18.09 16.42 0.98
N ARG A 199 -19.20 17.17 1.09
CA ARG A 199 -19.60 18.21 0.13
C ARG A 199 -18.59 19.37 0.08
N ARG A 200 -18.03 19.79 1.20
CA ARG A 200 -17.05 20.90 1.27
C ARG A 200 -15.75 20.49 0.58
N ASN A 201 -15.23 19.31 0.92
CA ASN A 201 -14.01 18.79 0.28
C ASN A 201 -14.20 18.53 -1.22
N ARG A 202 -15.39 18.07 -1.64
CA ARG A 202 -15.73 17.92 -3.07
C ARG A 202 -15.76 19.26 -3.81
N MET A 203 -16.27 20.35 -3.22
CA MET A 203 -16.21 21.69 -3.86
C MET A 203 -14.77 22.20 -4.01
N ILE A 204 -13.93 22.04 -2.98
CA ILE A 204 -12.53 22.50 -3.04
C ILE A 204 -11.75 21.71 -4.11
N LEU A 205 -11.91 20.38 -4.15
CA LEU A 205 -11.32 19.55 -5.21
C LEU A 205 -11.81 19.95 -6.61
N CYS A 206 -13.08 20.37 -6.75
CA CYS A 206 -13.61 20.89 -8.02
C CYS A 206 -12.87 22.16 -8.46
N GLY A 207 -12.72 23.14 -7.56
CA GLY A 207 -11.97 24.38 -7.83
C GLY A 207 -10.51 24.11 -8.19
N MET A 208 -9.83 23.21 -7.47
CA MET A 208 -8.46 22.81 -7.78
C MET A 208 -8.35 22.14 -9.16
N LEU A 209 -9.31 21.29 -9.53
CA LEU A 209 -9.37 20.66 -10.86
C LEU A 209 -9.58 21.70 -11.98
N VAL A 210 -10.47 22.67 -11.80
CA VAL A 210 -10.68 23.76 -12.77
C VAL A 210 -9.39 24.56 -12.95
N VAL A 211 -8.77 25.04 -11.87
CA VAL A 211 -7.50 25.81 -11.94
C VAL A 211 -6.38 24.99 -12.61
N SER A 212 -6.28 23.70 -12.28
CA SER A 212 -5.30 22.79 -12.90
C SER A 212 -5.58 22.57 -14.38
N PHE A 213 -6.86 22.45 -14.78
CA PHE A 213 -7.26 22.26 -16.17
C PHE A 213 -7.06 23.53 -17.00
N THR A 214 -7.35 24.72 -16.44
CA THR A 214 -7.00 26.00 -17.05
C THR A 214 -5.49 26.14 -17.25
N TYR A 215 -4.68 25.80 -16.24
CA TYR A 215 -3.22 25.83 -16.39
C TYR A 215 -2.72 24.82 -17.44
N PHE A 216 -3.29 23.61 -17.49
CA PHE A 216 -3.00 22.61 -18.53
C PHE A 216 -3.32 23.13 -19.94
N ILE A 217 -4.43 23.86 -20.10
CA ILE A 217 -4.79 24.53 -21.36
C ILE A 217 -3.75 25.61 -21.72
N LEU A 218 -3.36 26.45 -20.76
CA LEU A 218 -2.37 27.50 -21.00
C LEU A 218 -0.95 26.97 -21.27
N THR A 219 -0.66 25.71 -20.91
CA THR A 219 0.67 25.08 -21.05
C THR A 219 0.71 23.92 -22.05
N PHE A 220 -0.35 23.71 -22.84
CA PHE A 220 -0.53 22.54 -23.72
C PHE A 220 0.75 22.07 -24.46
N SER A 221 1.21 20.87 -24.09
CA SER A 221 2.21 20.09 -24.83
C SER A 221 1.59 18.81 -25.41
N ARG A 222 2.13 18.34 -26.54
CA ARG A 222 1.62 17.16 -27.24
C ARG A 222 1.74 15.89 -26.38
N THR A 223 2.81 15.78 -25.59
CA THR A 223 3.08 14.64 -24.70
C THR A 223 2.09 14.58 -23.53
N ALA A 224 1.76 15.73 -22.94
CA ALA A 224 0.79 15.84 -21.86
C ALA A 224 -0.63 15.43 -22.31
N LEU A 225 -1.01 15.77 -23.54
CA LEU A 225 -2.25 15.29 -24.19
C LEU A 225 -2.27 13.77 -24.38
N LEU A 226 -1.17 13.18 -24.88
CA LEU A 226 -1.05 11.71 -25.04
C LEU A 226 -1.13 11.00 -23.68
N GLY A 227 -0.38 11.48 -22.68
CA GLY A 227 -0.42 10.94 -21.32
C GLY A 227 -1.81 11.00 -20.70
N LEU A 228 -2.47 12.15 -20.77
CA LEU A 228 -3.84 12.34 -20.24
C LEU A 228 -4.87 11.47 -20.97
N GLY A 229 -4.75 11.34 -22.31
CA GLY A 229 -5.60 10.49 -23.13
C GLY A 229 -5.46 9.00 -22.78
N VAL A 230 -4.23 8.47 -22.80
CA VAL A 230 -3.94 7.08 -22.42
C VAL A 230 -4.33 6.80 -20.96
N GLY A 231 -4.07 7.74 -20.05
CA GLY A 231 -4.50 7.67 -18.66
C GLY A 231 -6.02 7.58 -18.52
N SER A 232 -6.75 8.39 -19.27
CA SER A 232 -8.22 8.41 -19.25
C SER A 232 -8.83 7.16 -19.87
N VAL A 233 -8.24 6.60 -20.93
CA VAL A 233 -8.63 5.29 -21.49
C VAL A 233 -8.37 4.17 -20.48
N ALA A 234 -7.20 4.15 -19.84
CA ALA A 234 -6.87 3.17 -18.79
C ALA A 234 -7.84 3.28 -17.59
N LEU A 235 -8.18 4.49 -17.16
CA LEU A 235 -9.14 4.76 -16.10
C LEU A 235 -10.56 4.29 -16.48
N GLY A 236 -10.99 4.60 -17.71
CA GLY A 236 -12.26 4.15 -18.28
C GLY A 236 -12.36 2.63 -18.32
N PHE A 237 -11.31 1.94 -18.78
CA PHE A 237 -11.25 0.47 -18.74
C PHE A 237 -11.35 -0.08 -17.31
N LEU A 238 -10.58 0.48 -16.36
CA LEU A 238 -10.56 0.04 -14.96
C LEU A 238 -11.93 0.16 -14.26
N PHE A 239 -12.73 1.17 -14.61
CA PHE A 239 -14.09 1.34 -14.09
C PHE A 239 -15.17 0.59 -14.90
N LEU A 240 -15.08 0.53 -16.22
CA LEU A 240 -16.21 0.10 -17.06
C LEU A 240 -16.17 -1.38 -17.46
N LYS A 241 -15.03 -2.09 -17.31
CA LYS A 241 -14.82 -3.50 -17.71
C LYS A 241 -15.85 -4.53 -17.19
N GLU A 242 -16.55 -4.23 -16.09
CA GLU A 242 -17.52 -5.13 -15.44
C GLU A 242 -18.99 -4.72 -15.70
N LYS A 243 -19.22 -3.53 -16.29
CA LYS A 243 -20.57 -3.00 -16.56
C LYS A 243 -20.90 -2.83 -18.05
N ILE A 244 -19.89 -2.77 -18.93
CA ILE A 244 -20.06 -2.59 -20.37
C ILE A 244 -19.76 -3.90 -21.11
N ASN A 245 -20.57 -4.21 -22.13
CA ASN A 245 -20.32 -5.32 -23.04
C ASN A 245 -18.89 -5.23 -23.60
N LYS A 246 -18.10 -6.30 -23.48
CA LYS A 246 -16.70 -6.35 -23.92
C LYS A 246 -16.50 -5.86 -25.36
N LYS A 247 -17.44 -6.14 -26.27
CA LYS A 247 -17.37 -5.67 -27.68
C LYS A 247 -17.48 -4.13 -27.79
N VAL A 248 -18.36 -3.51 -27.00
CA VAL A 248 -18.54 -2.05 -26.95
C VAL A 248 -17.33 -1.37 -26.30
N LEU A 249 -16.78 -1.98 -25.25
CA LEU A 249 -15.55 -1.49 -24.61
C LEU A 249 -14.35 -1.52 -25.57
N TRP A 250 -14.18 -2.62 -26.32
CA TRP A 250 -13.15 -2.71 -27.36
C TRP A 250 -13.39 -1.72 -28.51
N GLY A 251 -14.64 -1.52 -28.93
CA GLY A 251 -14.99 -0.50 -29.92
C GLY A 251 -14.63 0.92 -29.48
N GLY A 252 -14.94 1.29 -28.22
CA GLY A 252 -14.57 2.60 -27.66
C GLY A 252 -13.05 2.79 -27.53
N ILE A 253 -12.31 1.73 -27.16
CA ILE A 253 -10.84 1.74 -27.13
C ILE A 253 -10.27 1.90 -28.54
N LEU A 254 -10.83 1.21 -29.54
CA LEU A 254 -10.41 1.30 -30.93
C LEU A 254 -10.68 2.69 -31.51
N VAL A 255 -11.85 3.28 -31.28
CA VAL A 255 -12.18 4.65 -31.70
C VAL A 255 -11.27 5.67 -31.01
N GLY A 256 -10.99 5.51 -29.71
CA GLY A 256 -10.03 6.35 -28.99
C GLY A 256 -8.62 6.27 -29.57
N LEU A 257 -8.17 5.07 -29.95
CA LEU A 257 -6.90 4.83 -30.65
C LEU A 257 -6.90 5.46 -32.05
N ILE A 258 -7.99 5.35 -32.82
CA ILE A 258 -8.12 5.96 -34.14
C ILE A 258 -8.07 7.49 -34.06
N ILE A 259 -8.71 8.10 -33.06
CA ILE A 259 -8.63 9.55 -32.82
C ILE A 259 -7.21 9.97 -32.41
N LEU A 260 -6.56 9.18 -31.54
CA LEU A 260 -5.17 9.40 -31.12
C LEU A 260 -4.19 9.34 -32.31
N VAL A 261 -4.31 8.30 -33.14
CA VAL A 261 -3.47 8.05 -34.32
C VAL A 261 -3.76 9.04 -35.44
N GLY A 262 -5.03 9.35 -35.71
CA GLY A 262 -5.45 10.35 -36.70
C GLY A 262 -4.97 11.76 -36.35
N GLY A 263 -5.09 12.15 -35.08
CA GLY A 263 -4.49 13.38 -34.58
C GLY A 263 -2.97 13.39 -34.77
N LEU A 264 -2.27 12.35 -34.31
CA LEU A 264 -0.82 12.22 -34.49
C LEU A 264 -0.39 12.32 -35.97
N ALA A 265 -1.08 11.62 -36.88
CA ALA A 265 -0.78 11.60 -38.31
C ALA A 265 -0.98 12.98 -38.97
N TYR A 266 -2.09 13.67 -38.65
CA TYR A 266 -2.35 15.04 -39.11
C TYR A 266 -1.26 16.02 -38.65
N PHE A 267 -0.68 15.80 -37.47
CA PHE A 267 0.43 16.61 -36.94
C PHE A 267 1.83 16.23 -37.45
N THR A 268 2.03 15.08 -38.10
CA THR A 268 3.37 14.70 -38.63
C THR A 268 3.62 15.11 -40.07
N VAL A 269 2.58 15.31 -40.88
CA VAL A 269 2.71 15.47 -42.35
C VAL A 269 2.69 16.94 -42.82
N SER A 270 2.19 17.87 -42.00
CA SER A 270 1.73 19.20 -42.42
C SER A 270 2.75 20.36 -42.36
N ASP A 271 4.01 20.13 -41.98
CA ASP A 271 4.93 21.21 -41.59
C ASP A 271 6.41 20.86 -41.89
N PRO A 272 7.11 21.60 -42.78
CA PRO A 272 8.50 21.33 -43.16
C PRO A 272 9.51 21.35 -42.01
N ALA A 273 9.27 22.13 -40.95
CA ALA A 273 10.17 22.13 -39.79
C ALA A 273 10.18 20.77 -39.06
N ARG A 274 9.09 19.98 -39.20
CA ARG A 274 8.96 18.66 -38.57
C ARG A 274 9.78 17.58 -39.28
N LEU A 275 10.15 17.76 -40.55
CA LEU A 275 11.10 16.87 -41.26
C LEU A 275 12.50 16.92 -40.63
N GLY A 276 12.92 18.08 -40.10
CA GLY A 276 14.14 18.22 -39.29
C GLY A 276 14.07 17.36 -38.02
N SER A 277 12.97 17.47 -37.27
CA SER A 277 12.74 16.71 -36.04
C SER A 277 12.71 15.19 -36.24
N PHE A 278 12.36 14.72 -37.44
CA PHE A 278 12.39 13.28 -37.76
C PHE A 278 13.82 12.78 -38.01
N ARG A 279 14.64 13.56 -38.74
CA ARG A 279 16.08 13.24 -38.92
C ARG A 279 16.83 13.26 -37.59
N GLU A 280 16.50 14.20 -36.71
CA GLU A 280 17.04 14.27 -35.34
C GLU A 280 16.76 13.00 -34.52
N ARG A 281 15.54 12.46 -34.59
CA ARG A 281 15.21 11.17 -33.95
C ARG A 281 16.05 10.03 -34.50
N GLN A 282 16.26 9.99 -35.82
CA GLN A 282 17.10 8.97 -36.45
C GLN A 282 18.58 9.11 -36.08
N ASP A 283 19.08 10.33 -35.91
CA ASP A 283 20.44 10.58 -35.43
C ASP A 283 20.61 10.19 -33.96
N TYR A 284 19.61 10.47 -33.10
CA TYR A 284 19.59 10.05 -31.68
C TYR A 284 19.56 8.52 -31.54
N VAL A 285 18.78 7.82 -32.37
CA VAL A 285 18.79 6.34 -32.42
C VAL A 285 20.17 5.83 -32.87
N ARG A 286 20.74 6.39 -33.95
CA ARG A 286 22.08 6.02 -34.42
C ARG A 286 23.17 6.31 -33.38
N ALA A 287 23.03 7.37 -32.59
CA ALA A 287 23.89 7.67 -31.45
C ALA A 287 23.82 6.59 -30.37
N THR A 288 22.62 6.22 -29.94
CA THR A 288 22.41 5.15 -28.95
C THR A 288 23.00 3.82 -29.43
N VAL A 289 22.79 3.45 -30.70
CA VAL A 289 23.34 2.21 -31.28
C VAL A 289 24.87 2.22 -31.30
N LYS A 290 25.50 3.27 -31.84
CA LYS A 290 26.98 3.42 -31.86
C LYS A 290 27.61 3.39 -30.47
N MET A 291 26.87 3.81 -29.45
CA MET A 291 27.37 3.83 -28.09
C MET A 291 27.20 2.45 -27.41
N LEU A 292 26.11 1.74 -27.68
CA LEU A 292 25.94 0.33 -27.29
C LEU A 292 27.01 -0.57 -27.93
N GLU A 293 27.47 -0.27 -29.14
CA GLU A 293 28.59 -1.00 -29.78
C GLU A 293 29.89 -0.93 -28.96
N ARG A 294 30.10 0.13 -28.15
CA ARG A 294 31.27 0.27 -27.26
C ARG A 294 31.04 -0.23 -25.83
N THR A 295 29.89 0.06 -25.24
CA THR A 295 29.60 -0.20 -23.80
C THR A 295 28.23 -0.84 -23.60
N SER A 296 27.91 -1.86 -24.40
CA SER A 296 26.59 -2.52 -24.48
C SER A 296 25.96 -2.89 -23.14
N PHE A 297 26.73 -3.48 -22.22
CA PHE A 297 26.18 -4.04 -20.99
C PHE A 297 25.89 -2.99 -19.91
N ILE A 298 26.80 -2.03 -19.73
CA ILE A 298 26.84 -1.11 -18.57
C ILE A 298 26.56 0.37 -18.94
N GLY A 299 26.71 0.75 -20.20
CA GLY A 299 26.53 2.14 -20.65
C GLY A 299 27.71 3.06 -20.35
N VAL A 300 27.51 4.36 -20.59
CA VAL A 300 28.54 5.43 -20.42
C VAL A 300 28.33 6.30 -19.17
N GLY A 301 27.69 5.74 -18.15
CA GLY A 301 27.35 6.49 -16.95
C GLY A 301 26.01 7.22 -17.03
N VAL A 302 25.38 7.34 -15.86
CA VAL A 302 24.15 8.10 -15.70
C VAL A 302 24.40 9.60 -15.88
N GLY A 303 23.44 10.30 -16.51
CA GLY A 303 23.51 11.73 -16.86
C GLY A 303 24.43 12.10 -18.03
N ASN A 304 25.17 11.14 -18.61
CA ASN A 304 26.25 11.40 -19.55
C ASN A 304 25.87 11.26 -21.04
N PHE A 305 24.67 10.76 -21.37
CA PHE A 305 24.30 10.52 -22.78
C PHE A 305 24.07 11.83 -23.56
N GLU A 306 23.45 12.84 -22.95
CA GLU A 306 23.18 14.11 -23.62
C GLU A 306 24.47 14.95 -23.84
N PRO A 307 25.42 15.03 -22.88
CA PRO A 307 26.77 15.53 -23.14
C PRO A 307 27.49 14.78 -24.27
N TYR A 308 27.40 13.45 -24.32
CA TYR A 308 28.00 12.64 -25.38
C TYR A 308 27.38 12.92 -26.76
N TYR A 309 26.04 12.96 -26.86
CA TYR A 309 25.34 13.24 -28.11
C TYR A 309 25.70 14.62 -28.68
N THR A 310 25.67 15.65 -27.83
CA THR A 310 25.97 17.03 -28.22
C THR A 310 27.44 17.22 -28.60
N THR A 311 28.40 16.62 -27.88
CA THR A 311 29.84 16.80 -28.15
C THR A 311 30.38 15.92 -29.28
N VAL A 312 29.90 14.68 -29.42
CA VAL A 312 30.49 13.70 -30.36
C VAL A 312 29.73 13.65 -31.69
N ILE A 313 28.42 13.93 -31.71
CA ILE A 313 27.57 13.66 -32.88
C ILE A 313 27.00 14.93 -33.51
N ARG A 314 26.74 16.00 -32.73
CA ARG A 314 26.37 17.33 -33.27
C ARG A 314 27.10 18.51 -32.58
N PRO A 315 28.45 18.58 -32.62
CA PRO A 315 29.25 19.61 -31.93
C PRO A 315 29.09 21.07 -32.40
N ARG A 316 28.13 21.38 -33.29
CA ARG A 316 27.94 22.71 -33.90
C ARG A 316 26.48 23.15 -34.04
N GLN A 317 25.53 22.50 -33.37
CA GLN A 317 24.12 22.93 -33.40
C GLN A 317 23.59 23.28 -32.02
N GLU A 318 23.13 24.51 -31.88
CA GLU A 318 22.39 24.94 -30.70
C GLU A 318 20.97 24.35 -30.71
N HIS A 319 20.73 23.42 -29.77
CA HIS A 319 19.42 23.20 -29.14
C HIS A 319 18.31 22.54 -30.01
N GLY A 320 18.70 21.61 -30.89
CA GLY A 320 17.78 20.64 -31.54
C GLY A 320 17.50 19.41 -30.67
N TYR A 321 16.63 19.55 -29.66
CA TYR A 321 16.42 18.55 -28.60
C TYR A 321 15.34 17.51 -28.91
N SER A 322 15.74 16.36 -29.46
CA SER A 322 14.86 15.23 -29.77
C SER A 322 15.07 14.05 -28.80
N HIS A 323 14.27 13.97 -27.75
CA HIS A 323 14.54 13.08 -26.62
C HIS A 323 13.59 11.88 -26.47
N SER A 324 14.15 10.68 -26.34
CA SER A 324 13.44 9.51 -25.79
C SER A 324 14.15 9.02 -24.54
N ILE A 325 13.48 9.10 -23.38
CA ILE A 325 14.05 8.68 -22.09
C ILE A 325 14.53 7.22 -22.09
N LEU A 326 13.88 6.36 -22.89
CA LEU A 326 14.21 4.94 -22.99
C LEU A 326 15.54 4.73 -23.72
N LEU A 327 15.78 5.47 -24.80
CA LEU A 327 17.07 5.47 -25.51
C LEU A 327 18.17 6.10 -24.66
N THR A 328 17.85 7.17 -23.91
CA THR A 328 18.76 7.77 -22.93
C THR A 328 19.18 6.76 -21.86
N TRP A 329 18.22 6.09 -21.19
CA TRP A 329 18.53 5.05 -20.18
C TRP A 329 19.33 3.87 -20.75
N LEU A 330 18.97 3.43 -21.96
CA LEU A 330 19.67 2.34 -22.65
C LEU A 330 21.11 2.73 -23.01
N GLY A 331 21.35 3.99 -23.35
CA GLY A 331 22.70 4.51 -23.51
C GLY A 331 23.46 4.63 -22.18
N GLU A 332 22.92 5.40 -21.24
CA GLU A 332 23.58 5.75 -19.97
C GLU A 332 23.91 4.54 -19.11
N LEU A 333 23.02 3.54 -19.05
CA LEU A 333 23.10 2.40 -18.13
C LEU A 333 23.23 1.04 -18.85
N GLY A 334 23.36 1.06 -20.17
CA GLY A 334 23.44 -0.14 -21.00
C GLY A 334 22.20 -1.03 -20.91
N ILE A 335 22.34 -2.25 -21.45
CA ILE A 335 21.30 -3.29 -21.40
C ILE A 335 20.96 -3.66 -19.95
N PHE A 336 21.95 -3.72 -19.05
CA PHE A 336 21.73 -4.13 -17.66
C PHE A 336 20.85 -3.13 -16.90
N GLY A 337 21.19 -1.84 -16.93
CA GLY A 337 20.42 -0.82 -16.23
C GLY A 337 19.09 -0.49 -16.91
N PHE A 338 19.01 -0.60 -18.23
CA PHE A 338 17.72 -0.55 -18.93
C PHE A 338 16.79 -1.67 -18.45
N ALA A 339 17.27 -2.92 -18.40
CA ALA A 339 16.52 -4.06 -17.87
C ALA A 339 16.12 -3.86 -16.41
N ALA A 340 17.01 -3.33 -15.55
CA ALA A 340 16.70 -3.04 -14.15
C ALA A 340 15.55 -2.01 -14.01
N ASN A 341 15.52 -0.96 -14.83
CA ASN A 341 14.44 0.02 -14.85
C ASN A 341 13.12 -0.57 -15.37
N VAL A 342 13.16 -1.39 -16.43
CA VAL A 342 11.97 -2.10 -16.95
C VAL A 342 11.39 -3.07 -15.90
N LEU A 343 12.25 -3.83 -15.21
CA LEU A 343 11.83 -4.72 -14.12
C LEU A 343 11.21 -3.94 -12.95
N LEU A 344 11.76 -2.78 -12.58
CA LEU A 344 11.16 -1.90 -11.58
C LEU A 344 9.76 -1.42 -11.99
N ILE A 345 9.61 -0.90 -13.21
CA ILE A 345 8.31 -0.47 -13.76
C ILE A 345 7.30 -1.64 -13.74
N GLY A 346 7.72 -2.83 -14.18
CA GLY A 346 6.91 -4.05 -14.17
C GLY A 346 6.50 -4.50 -12.76
N ALA A 347 7.41 -4.43 -11.78
CA ALA A 347 7.13 -4.78 -10.39
C ALA A 347 6.10 -3.81 -9.76
N VAL A 348 6.21 -2.52 -10.05
CA VAL A 348 5.28 -1.47 -9.60
C VAL A 348 3.90 -1.67 -10.19
N PHE A 349 3.81 -1.84 -11.51
CA PHE A 349 2.56 -2.13 -12.21
C PHE A 349 1.89 -3.40 -11.64
N THR A 350 2.65 -4.49 -11.53
CA THR A 350 2.17 -5.79 -11.05
C THR A 350 1.61 -5.70 -9.63
N PHE A 351 2.25 -4.91 -8.77
CA PHE A 351 1.79 -4.69 -7.40
C PHE A 351 0.49 -3.91 -7.32
N ILE A 352 0.39 -2.77 -8.03
CA ILE A 352 -0.83 -1.97 -8.07
C ILE A 352 -1.98 -2.83 -8.63
N TRP A 353 -1.73 -3.53 -9.74
CA TRP A 353 -2.70 -4.41 -10.41
C TRP A 353 -3.18 -5.56 -9.51
N ARG A 354 -2.25 -6.30 -8.88
CA ARG A 354 -2.59 -7.35 -7.90
C ARG A 354 -3.44 -6.79 -6.76
N ARG A 355 -3.17 -5.55 -6.30
CA ARG A 355 -3.96 -4.92 -5.22
C ARG A 355 -5.34 -4.43 -5.66
N ILE A 356 -5.47 -3.84 -6.85
CA ILE A 356 -6.78 -3.53 -7.46
C ILE A 356 -7.65 -4.79 -7.54
N ARG A 357 -7.10 -5.92 -7.98
CA ARG A 357 -7.81 -7.21 -8.03
C ARG A 357 -8.27 -7.75 -6.67
N THR A 358 -7.63 -7.36 -5.56
CA THR A 358 -8.04 -7.77 -4.20
C THR A 358 -9.02 -6.83 -3.51
N LEU A 359 -9.31 -5.66 -4.10
CA LEU A 359 -10.21 -4.66 -3.51
C LEU A 359 -11.61 -4.78 -4.11
N ARG A 360 -12.67 -4.67 -3.29
CA ARG A 360 -14.04 -4.51 -3.77
C ARG A 360 -14.14 -3.30 -4.70
N TYR A 361 -14.76 -3.48 -5.87
CA TYR A 361 -14.97 -2.43 -6.88
C TYR A 361 -15.52 -1.10 -6.30
N ASP A 362 -16.48 -1.17 -5.37
CA ASP A 362 -17.08 0.03 -4.76
C ASP A 362 -16.26 0.69 -3.66
N SER A 363 -15.17 0.06 -3.19
CA SER A 363 -14.28 0.63 -2.18
C SER A 363 -13.66 1.94 -2.65
N SER A 364 -13.62 2.95 -1.78
CA SER A 364 -12.92 4.20 -2.08
C SER A 364 -11.46 3.96 -2.45
N TRP A 365 -10.83 2.90 -1.92
CA TRP A 365 -9.46 2.53 -2.27
C TRP A 365 -9.34 1.80 -3.60
N TYR A 366 -10.32 1.00 -4.03
CA TYR A 366 -10.30 0.44 -5.39
C TYR A 366 -10.24 1.58 -6.41
N LYS A 367 -11.09 2.59 -6.20
CA LYS A 367 -11.20 3.77 -7.05
C LYS A 367 -9.91 4.59 -7.02
N ARG A 368 -9.38 4.93 -5.83
CA ARG A 368 -8.09 5.66 -5.67
C ARG A 368 -6.89 4.92 -6.25
N LEU A 369 -6.75 3.60 -6.01
CA LEU A 369 -5.62 2.82 -6.52
C LEU A 369 -5.71 2.63 -8.05
N SER A 370 -6.92 2.58 -8.62
CA SER A 370 -7.14 2.61 -10.07
C SER A 370 -6.75 3.97 -10.68
N GLY A 371 -7.05 5.08 -9.99
CA GLY A 371 -6.55 6.41 -10.37
C GLY A 371 -5.03 6.51 -10.35
N LEU A 372 -4.38 5.98 -9.32
CA LEU A 372 -2.92 5.89 -9.23
C LEU A 372 -2.32 5.02 -10.35
N LEU A 373 -2.96 3.89 -10.71
CA LEU A 373 -2.52 3.07 -11.84
C LEU A 373 -2.65 3.81 -13.18
N ALA A 374 -3.80 4.45 -13.42
CA ALA A 374 -4.03 5.21 -14.64
C ALA A 374 -3.05 6.38 -14.79
N ALA A 375 -2.76 7.10 -13.70
CA ALA A 375 -1.77 8.16 -13.67
C ALA A 375 -0.33 7.65 -13.86
N PHE A 376 0.01 6.47 -13.33
CA PHE A 376 1.30 5.83 -13.57
C PHE A 376 1.48 5.43 -15.05
N ILE A 377 0.45 4.83 -15.66
CA ILE A 377 0.45 4.49 -17.09
C ILE A 377 0.56 5.76 -17.95
N ALA A 378 -0.22 6.81 -17.62
CA ALA A 378 -0.15 8.11 -18.27
C ALA A 378 1.27 8.70 -18.27
N LEU A 379 1.97 8.65 -17.14
CA LEU A 379 3.34 9.16 -17.04
C LEU A 379 4.33 8.31 -17.85
N VAL A 380 4.25 6.98 -17.77
CA VAL A 380 5.12 6.09 -18.56
C VAL A 380 4.97 6.40 -20.06
N PHE A 381 3.74 6.53 -20.56
CA PHE A 381 3.49 6.88 -21.96
C PHE A 381 3.90 8.30 -22.33
N SER A 382 3.70 9.29 -21.45
CA SER A 382 4.13 10.68 -21.67
C SER A 382 5.66 10.78 -21.78
N ASN A 383 6.40 10.02 -20.97
CA ASN A 383 7.86 10.06 -20.90
C ASN A 383 8.57 9.33 -22.06
N ILE A 384 7.87 8.49 -22.85
CA ILE A 384 8.45 7.89 -24.08
C ILE A 384 9.00 8.97 -25.04
N PHE A 385 8.42 10.18 -24.99
CA PHE A 385 8.60 11.26 -25.96
C PHE A 385 9.27 12.53 -25.39
N HIS A 386 9.78 12.51 -24.16
CA HIS A 386 10.45 13.67 -23.55
C HIS A 386 11.59 13.24 -22.61
N ALA A 387 12.71 13.95 -22.63
CA ALA A 387 13.65 13.97 -21.50
C ALA A 387 13.40 15.23 -20.68
N HIS A 388 13.19 15.02 -19.38
CA HIS A 388 14.08 15.43 -18.30
C HIS A 388 13.40 15.06 -16.98
N TYR A 389 14.18 14.75 -15.95
CA TYR A 389 13.70 14.48 -14.58
C TYR A 389 12.67 13.32 -14.42
N GLY A 390 12.44 12.49 -15.44
CA GLY A 390 11.45 11.40 -15.41
C GLY A 390 11.67 10.34 -14.31
N LEU A 391 12.92 10.14 -13.88
CA LEU A 391 13.25 9.32 -12.71
C LEU A 391 12.63 9.90 -11.44
N GLU A 392 12.85 11.18 -11.17
CA GLU A 392 12.46 11.88 -9.93
C GLU A 392 10.97 11.75 -9.61
N PHE A 393 10.12 11.94 -10.62
CA PHE A 393 8.67 11.86 -10.48
C PHE A 393 8.15 10.42 -10.45
N THR A 394 8.88 9.48 -11.07
CA THR A 394 8.61 8.04 -10.90
C THR A 394 8.78 7.64 -9.44
N TRP A 395 9.80 8.17 -8.73
CA TRP A 395 10.00 7.95 -7.29
C TRP A 395 8.90 8.56 -6.41
N VAL A 396 8.48 9.80 -6.69
CA VAL A 396 7.39 10.46 -5.96
C VAL A 396 6.06 9.71 -6.14
N LEU A 397 5.72 9.32 -7.37
CA LEU A 397 4.53 8.50 -7.63
C LEU A 397 4.63 7.09 -7.02
N LEU A 398 5.83 6.48 -6.99
CA LEU A 398 6.08 5.27 -6.20
C LEU A 398 5.68 5.49 -4.73
N GLY A 399 6.09 6.62 -4.16
CA GLY A 399 5.83 6.99 -2.77
C GLY A 399 4.35 7.19 -2.50
N LEU A 400 3.63 7.79 -3.45
CA LEU A 400 2.18 7.96 -3.40
C LEU A 400 1.41 6.65 -3.63
N VAL A 401 1.92 5.74 -4.48
CA VAL A 401 1.36 4.40 -4.74
C VAL A 401 1.49 3.50 -3.50
N VAL A 402 2.72 3.35 -2.99
CA VAL A 402 2.99 2.54 -1.80
C VAL A 402 2.41 3.23 -0.57
N GLY A 403 2.31 4.56 -0.59
CA GLY A 403 1.56 5.36 0.35
C GLY A 403 0.07 4.99 0.40
N GLY A 404 -0.61 5.11 -0.73
CA GLY A 404 -2.01 4.72 -0.90
C GLY A 404 -2.27 3.26 -0.49
N TYR A 405 -1.33 2.35 -0.74
CA TYR A 405 -1.38 0.98 -0.25
C TYR A 405 -1.38 0.86 1.28
N TYR A 406 -0.52 1.59 2.01
CA TYR A 406 -0.53 1.52 3.48
C TYR A 406 -1.75 2.20 4.11
N LEU A 407 -2.38 3.17 3.43
CA LEU A 407 -3.64 3.78 3.89
C LEU A 407 -4.90 3.00 3.51
N SER A 408 -4.89 2.30 2.36
CA SER A 408 -5.91 1.28 2.09
C SER A 408 -5.90 0.16 3.12
N LYS A 409 -4.78 -0.02 3.84
CA LYS A 409 -4.72 -0.89 5.01
C LYS A 409 -5.52 -0.42 6.23
N ASN A 410 -5.83 0.88 6.33
CA ASN A 410 -6.49 1.49 7.50
C ASN A 410 -7.98 1.81 7.28
N GLU A 411 -8.47 1.99 6.04
CA GLU A 411 -9.92 1.85 5.78
C GLU A 411 -10.29 0.36 5.94
N LYS A 412 -11.27 0.07 6.81
CA LYS A 412 -11.61 -1.30 7.21
C LYS A 412 -11.85 -2.24 6.02
N TRP A 413 -11.02 -3.28 5.91
CA TRP A 413 -11.15 -4.34 4.90
C TRP A 413 -12.46 -5.11 5.04
N GLN A 414 -13.45 -4.73 4.23
CA GLN A 414 -14.64 -5.51 3.89
C GLN A 414 -14.71 -5.54 2.34
N THR A 415 -14.52 -6.62 1.60
CA THR A 415 -14.25 -8.05 1.87
C THR A 415 -13.22 -8.54 0.80
N VAL A 416 -12.78 -9.81 0.60
CA VAL A 416 -13.29 -11.15 0.94
C VAL A 416 -12.17 -12.09 1.40
N ASN A 417 -12.30 -12.60 2.63
CA ASN A 417 -12.40 -14.03 2.93
C ASN A 417 -12.91 -14.09 4.38
N GLU A 418 -14.12 -14.63 4.61
CA GLU A 418 -14.61 -14.71 5.99
C GLU A 418 -13.70 -15.62 6.83
N LYS A 419 -13.30 -16.75 6.23
CA LYS A 419 -12.26 -17.66 6.72
C LYS A 419 -11.05 -17.65 5.77
N LEU A 420 -9.86 -17.54 6.34
CA LEU A 420 -8.58 -17.78 5.69
C LEU A 420 -8.21 -19.26 5.84
N ASN A 421 -7.83 -19.93 4.75
CA ASN A 421 -7.30 -21.29 4.82
C ASN A 421 -5.87 -21.27 5.39
N ILE A 422 -5.69 -21.85 6.58
CA ILE A 422 -4.40 -22.06 7.23
C ILE A 422 -4.10 -23.57 7.21
N LEU A 423 -3.33 -23.99 6.20
CA LEU A 423 -2.88 -25.39 6.02
C LEU A 423 -4.02 -26.43 6.03
N GLY A 424 -5.21 -26.10 5.52
CA GLY A 424 -6.38 -26.99 5.45
C GLY A 424 -7.49 -26.70 6.47
N VAL A 425 -7.32 -25.70 7.34
CA VAL A 425 -8.33 -25.26 8.31
C VAL A 425 -8.73 -23.82 8.04
N GLY A 426 -10.03 -23.56 7.87
CA GLY A 426 -10.60 -22.23 7.68
C GLY A 426 -10.69 -21.45 9.01
N VAL A 427 -9.86 -20.41 9.16
CA VAL A 427 -9.78 -19.55 10.35
C VAL A 427 -10.37 -18.18 10.06
N ASP A 428 -11.33 -17.73 10.85
CA ASP A 428 -12.06 -16.48 10.61
C ASP A 428 -11.18 -15.24 10.79
N ASN A 429 -11.26 -14.32 9.82
CA ASN A 429 -10.48 -13.08 9.85
C ASN A 429 -11.18 -11.99 10.67
N VAL A 430 -11.20 -12.18 11.99
CA VAL A 430 -11.90 -11.37 12.97
C VAL A 430 -10.99 -10.76 14.04
N THR A 431 -11.35 -9.56 14.49
CA THR A 431 -10.93 -8.98 15.76
C THR A 431 -11.72 -9.57 16.94
N MET A 432 -11.24 -9.37 18.18
CA MET A 432 -11.99 -9.73 19.39
C MET A 432 -13.40 -9.12 19.38
N SER A 433 -13.52 -7.82 19.06
CA SER A 433 -14.81 -7.13 19.00
C SER A 433 -15.74 -7.67 17.91
N GLU A 434 -15.20 -8.05 16.74
CA GLU A 434 -15.99 -8.69 15.67
C GLU A 434 -16.41 -10.12 16.04
N ALA A 435 -15.54 -10.89 16.71
CA ALA A 435 -15.87 -12.23 17.22
C ALA A 435 -17.05 -12.15 18.21
N ILE A 436 -16.94 -11.30 19.24
CA ILE A 436 -18.04 -11.04 20.19
C ILE A 436 -19.30 -10.55 19.45
N GLY A 437 -19.15 -9.69 18.43
CA GLY A 437 -20.24 -9.23 17.58
C GLY A 437 -20.98 -10.37 16.85
N ARG A 438 -20.25 -11.35 16.30
CA ARG A 438 -20.85 -12.55 15.68
C ARG A 438 -21.59 -13.42 16.70
N VAL A 439 -21.04 -13.59 17.90
CA VAL A 439 -21.73 -14.35 18.98
C VAL A 439 -23.03 -13.67 19.40
N LYS A 440 -23.07 -12.33 19.48
CA LYS A 440 -24.33 -11.58 19.68
C LYS A 440 -25.34 -11.83 18.54
N GLY A 441 -24.86 -12.07 17.32
CA GLY A 441 -25.69 -12.48 16.19
C GLY A 441 -26.33 -13.85 16.39
N PHE A 442 -25.55 -14.86 16.81
CA PHE A 442 -26.07 -16.20 17.12
C PHE A 442 -27.12 -16.18 18.24
N PHE A 443 -26.93 -15.36 19.28
CA PHE A 443 -27.94 -15.17 20.32
C PHE A 443 -29.27 -14.56 19.83
N LYS A 444 -29.29 -13.90 18.66
CA LYS A 444 -30.50 -13.32 18.06
C LYS A 444 -31.17 -14.24 17.04
N SER A 445 -30.40 -15.05 16.32
CA SER A 445 -30.94 -15.92 15.26
C SER A 445 -31.58 -17.22 15.77
N GLY A 446 -31.37 -17.57 17.04
CA GLY A 446 -31.84 -18.85 17.61
C GLY A 446 -31.09 -20.09 17.10
N LYS A 447 -30.16 -19.92 16.15
CA LYS A 447 -29.33 -21.01 15.64
C LYS A 447 -28.33 -21.46 16.71
N LYS A 448 -28.27 -22.75 17.02
CA LYS A 448 -27.16 -23.33 17.79
C LYS A 448 -25.86 -23.12 17.03
N ALA A 449 -24.87 -22.50 17.66
CA ALA A 449 -23.59 -22.19 17.04
C ALA A 449 -22.40 -22.84 17.78
N TYR A 450 -21.41 -23.28 17.01
CA TYR A 450 -20.18 -23.90 17.48
C TYR A 450 -18.97 -23.01 17.18
N ILE A 451 -18.18 -22.72 18.22
CA ILE A 451 -17.00 -21.87 18.15
C ILE A 451 -15.76 -22.68 18.52
N VAL A 452 -14.74 -22.59 17.66
CA VAL A 452 -13.40 -23.15 17.88
C VAL A 452 -12.36 -22.05 17.99
N THR A 453 -11.27 -22.33 18.70
CA THR A 453 -10.12 -21.44 18.85
C THR A 453 -8.87 -22.13 18.29
N PRO A 454 -8.76 -22.34 16.95
CA PRO A 454 -7.65 -23.05 16.34
C PRO A 454 -6.30 -22.40 16.68
N ASN A 455 -5.39 -23.25 17.13
CA ASN A 455 -4.00 -22.92 17.40
C ASN A 455 -3.05 -23.77 16.54
N SER A 456 -1.77 -23.41 16.53
CA SER A 456 -0.73 -24.08 15.72
C SER A 456 -0.64 -25.61 15.93
N GLU A 457 -0.93 -26.11 17.14
CA GLU A 457 -0.95 -27.55 17.44
C GLU A 457 -2.14 -28.24 16.74
N MET A 458 -3.33 -27.64 16.83
CA MET A 458 -4.56 -28.11 16.17
C MET A 458 -4.46 -28.09 14.64
N ILE A 459 -3.81 -27.09 14.05
CA ILE A 459 -3.57 -27.02 12.60
C ILE A 459 -2.68 -28.20 12.14
N VAL A 460 -1.59 -28.49 12.85
CA VAL A 460 -0.69 -29.61 12.52
C VAL A 460 -1.36 -30.97 12.78
N GLN A 461 -2.23 -31.08 13.78
CA GLN A 461 -3.02 -32.28 14.00
C GLN A 461 -4.01 -32.50 12.85
N ALA A 462 -4.77 -31.48 12.45
CA ALA A 462 -5.74 -31.57 11.34
C ALA A 462 -5.09 -32.01 10.01
N ARG A 463 -3.82 -31.64 9.77
CA ARG A 463 -3.02 -32.14 8.63
C ARG A 463 -2.78 -33.66 8.62
N LYS A 464 -2.92 -34.34 9.76
CA LYS A 464 -2.70 -35.79 9.96
C LYS A 464 -3.99 -36.55 10.23
N ASP A 465 -5.10 -35.85 10.43
CA ASP A 465 -6.34 -36.34 11.02
C ASP A 465 -7.52 -35.69 10.27
N PRO A 466 -7.98 -36.29 9.16
CA PRO A 466 -9.01 -35.70 8.29
C PRO A 466 -10.34 -35.48 9.01
N GLU A 467 -10.74 -36.39 9.91
CA GLU A 467 -11.94 -36.23 10.74
C GLU A 467 -11.81 -34.99 11.64
N PHE A 468 -10.65 -34.78 12.27
CA PHE A 468 -10.43 -33.57 13.06
C PHE A 468 -10.41 -32.30 12.20
N ALA A 469 -9.84 -32.35 10.98
CA ALA A 469 -9.91 -31.22 10.05
C ALA A 469 -11.37 -30.86 9.69
N GLU A 470 -12.22 -31.85 9.45
CA GLU A 470 -13.64 -31.66 9.18
C GLU A 470 -14.38 -31.08 10.40
N VAL A 471 -14.08 -31.58 11.61
CA VAL A 471 -14.61 -31.06 12.88
C VAL A 471 -14.24 -29.59 13.09
N LEU A 472 -13.02 -29.16 12.73
CA LEU A 472 -12.63 -27.74 12.83
C LEU A 472 -13.29 -26.87 11.76
N ASN A 473 -13.36 -27.35 10.52
CA ASN A 473 -13.94 -26.60 9.40
C ASN A 473 -15.46 -26.43 9.54
N GLY A 474 -16.15 -27.38 10.19
CA GLY A 474 -17.59 -27.34 10.49
C GLY A 474 -18.03 -26.37 11.59
N ALA A 475 -17.13 -25.57 12.17
CA ALA A 475 -17.49 -24.55 13.16
C ALA A 475 -18.12 -23.29 12.53
N ASP A 476 -19.09 -22.68 13.21
CA ASP A 476 -19.70 -21.40 12.80
C ASP A 476 -18.77 -20.20 12.99
N LEU A 477 -17.77 -20.33 13.87
CA LEU A 477 -16.72 -19.32 14.07
C LEU A 477 -15.41 -19.98 14.51
N ALA A 478 -14.32 -19.70 13.81
CA ALA A 478 -12.99 -20.25 14.06
C ALA A 478 -11.98 -19.13 14.39
N VAL A 479 -11.79 -18.84 15.67
CA VAL A 479 -11.04 -17.67 16.17
C VAL A 479 -9.53 -17.96 16.24
N PRO A 480 -8.64 -17.07 15.74
CA PRO A 480 -7.18 -17.31 15.74
C PRO A 480 -6.53 -17.20 17.14
N ASP A 481 -6.33 -18.35 17.79
CA ASP A 481 -5.93 -18.47 19.21
C ASP A 481 -4.45 -18.18 19.48
N THR A 482 -3.54 -18.46 18.54
CA THR A 482 -2.09 -18.22 18.73
C THR A 482 -1.51 -17.22 17.75
N ALA A 483 -0.52 -16.45 18.25
CA ALA A 483 0.23 -15.49 17.45
C ALA A 483 0.88 -16.13 16.20
N GLY A 484 1.21 -17.43 16.25
CA GLY A 484 1.72 -18.20 15.12
C GLY A 484 0.81 -18.19 13.88
N LEU A 485 -0.53 -18.24 14.04
CA LEU A 485 -1.47 -18.13 12.92
C LEU A 485 -1.43 -16.73 12.30
N VAL A 486 -1.33 -15.69 13.13
CA VAL A 486 -1.20 -14.30 12.69
C VAL A 486 0.15 -14.05 12.02
N TRP A 487 1.22 -14.74 12.43
CA TRP A 487 2.51 -14.66 11.76
C TRP A 487 2.52 -15.42 10.43
N ALA A 488 1.97 -16.63 10.37
CA ALA A 488 1.81 -17.40 9.13
C ALA A 488 1.03 -16.63 8.07
N SER A 489 -0.15 -16.10 8.43
CA SER A 489 -0.97 -15.28 7.53
C SER A 489 -0.30 -13.97 7.08
N ARG A 490 0.61 -13.40 7.89
CA ARG A 490 1.43 -12.24 7.48
C ARG A 490 2.50 -12.64 6.45
N ILE A 491 3.15 -13.80 6.62
CA ILE A 491 4.14 -14.33 5.68
C ILE A 491 3.48 -14.59 4.31
N TRP A 492 2.29 -15.18 4.29
CA TRP A 492 1.52 -15.43 3.06
C TRP A 492 0.80 -14.19 2.47
N GLY A 493 1.08 -12.98 2.98
CA GLY A 493 0.51 -11.73 2.44
C GLY A 493 -1.00 -11.51 2.67
N THR A 494 -1.66 -12.40 3.40
CA THR A 494 -3.12 -12.42 3.70
C THR A 494 -3.40 -12.31 5.21
N PRO A 495 -2.90 -11.26 5.89
CA PRO A 495 -2.82 -11.23 7.35
C PRO A 495 -4.19 -11.29 8.04
N LEU A 496 -4.27 -12.12 9.08
CA LEU A 496 -5.33 -12.04 10.09
C LEU A 496 -5.28 -10.68 10.82
N LYS A 497 -6.46 -10.09 11.08
CA LYS A 497 -6.63 -8.78 11.72
C LYS A 497 -5.98 -8.71 13.10
N GLU A 498 -6.25 -9.71 13.94
CA GLU A 498 -5.87 -9.73 15.35
C GLU A 498 -5.49 -11.15 15.79
N TRP A 499 -4.67 -11.25 16.83
CA TRP A 499 -4.46 -12.47 17.58
C TRP A 499 -5.43 -12.46 18.76
N VAL A 500 -6.38 -13.40 18.77
CA VAL A 500 -7.52 -13.40 19.70
C VAL A 500 -7.40 -14.62 20.59
N ALA A 501 -6.63 -14.49 21.67
CA ALA A 501 -6.38 -15.58 22.61
C ALA A 501 -7.68 -16.10 23.24
N GLY A 502 -7.91 -17.41 23.23
CA GLY A 502 -9.12 -18.07 23.69
C GLY A 502 -9.45 -17.79 25.16
N VAL A 503 -8.44 -17.58 26.00
CA VAL A 503 -8.59 -17.17 27.41
C VAL A 503 -9.22 -15.78 27.54
N ASP A 504 -8.86 -14.84 26.66
CA ASP A 504 -9.45 -13.50 26.65
C ASP A 504 -10.85 -13.55 26.03
N LEU A 505 -11.06 -14.36 24.98
CA LEU A 505 -12.38 -14.59 24.38
C LEU A 505 -13.36 -15.16 25.41
N PHE A 506 -12.96 -16.16 26.21
CA PHE A 506 -13.74 -16.71 27.31
C PHE A 506 -14.17 -15.63 28.30
N VAL A 507 -13.24 -14.78 28.74
CA VAL A 507 -13.50 -13.69 29.70
C VAL A 507 -14.46 -12.63 29.12
N GLU A 508 -14.27 -12.23 27.87
CA GLU A 508 -15.14 -11.25 27.20
C GLU A 508 -16.55 -11.82 26.89
N LEU A 509 -16.66 -13.10 26.55
CA LEU A 509 -17.94 -13.79 26.40
C LEU A 509 -18.70 -13.89 27.73
N CYS A 510 -18.01 -14.21 28.84
CA CYS A 510 -18.61 -14.16 30.17
C CYS A 510 -19.05 -12.73 30.55
N ALA A 511 -18.26 -11.71 30.23
CA ALA A 511 -18.63 -10.31 30.47
C ALA A 511 -19.87 -9.90 29.65
N GLU A 512 -19.96 -10.32 28.38
CA GLU A 512 -21.11 -10.04 27.53
C GLU A 512 -22.38 -10.77 27.99
N ALA A 513 -22.28 -12.03 28.39
CA ALA A 513 -23.40 -12.75 28.98
C ALA A 513 -23.86 -12.08 30.28
N ALA A 514 -22.94 -11.62 31.12
CA ALA A 514 -23.25 -10.91 32.37
C ALA A 514 -24.03 -9.61 32.14
N ARG A 515 -23.71 -8.83 31.09
CA ARG A 515 -24.46 -7.61 30.71
C ARG A 515 -25.94 -7.91 30.42
N ARG A 516 -26.24 -9.13 29.95
CA ARG A 516 -27.59 -9.59 29.55
C ARG A 516 -28.27 -10.46 30.62
N GLY A 517 -27.63 -10.73 31.76
CA GLY A 517 -28.15 -11.67 32.76
C GLY A 517 -28.10 -13.15 32.34
N GLY A 518 -27.30 -13.49 31.33
CA GLY A 518 -27.33 -14.78 30.63
C GLY A 518 -26.78 -15.97 31.44
N ARG A 519 -27.15 -17.18 30.98
CA ARG A 519 -26.73 -18.46 31.58
C ARG A 519 -25.45 -19.00 30.93
N VAL A 520 -24.52 -19.46 31.76
CA VAL A 520 -23.30 -20.14 31.32
C VAL A 520 -23.11 -21.47 32.06
N PHE A 521 -22.58 -22.48 31.37
CA PHE A 521 -22.24 -23.77 31.96
C PHE A 521 -20.77 -24.09 31.66
N LEU A 522 -20.04 -24.64 32.64
CA LEU A 522 -18.61 -24.94 32.51
C LEU A 522 -18.39 -26.47 32.55
N LEU A 523 -17.67 -26.99 31.58
CA LEU A 523 -17.55 -28.43 31.39
C LEU A 523 -16.09 -28.87 31.20
N GLY A 524 -15.64 -29.86 31.96
CA GLY A 524 -14.26 -30.37 31.93
C GLY A 524 -13.27 -29.58 32.79
N ALA A 525 -11.99 -29.60 32.41
CA ALA A 525 -10.82 -29.34 33.25
C ALA A 525 -10.65 -30.34 34.42
N ASP A 526 -9.53 -30.22 35.15
CA ASP A 526 -9.21 -31.08 36.29
C ASP A 526 -10.19 -30.89 37.46
N PRO A 527 -10.36 -31.89 38.36
CA PRO A 527 -11.31 -31.81 39.48
C PRO A 527 -11.20 -30.51 40.30
N GLY A 528 -12.33 -29.81 40.49
CA GLY A 528 -12.39 -28.56 41.25
C GLY A 528 -12.04 -27.29 40.45
N VAL A 529 -11.46 -27.41 39.26
CA VAL A 529 -11.04 -26.26 38.43
C VAL A 529 -12.24 -25.53 37.83
N ALA A 530 -13.26 -26.26 37.37
CA ALA A 530 -14.51 -25.67 36.88
C ALA A 530 -15.28 -24.95 38.00
N GLU A 531 -15.37 -25.57 39.18
CA GLU A 531 -16.04 -25.04 40.38
C GLU A 531 -15.35 -23.76 40.88
N LYS A 532 -14.01 -23.76 40.90
CA LYS A 532 -13.21 -22.58 41.23
C LYS A 532 -13.38 -21.47 40.18
N THR A 533 -13.43 -21.82 38.89
CA THR A 533 -13.74 -20.87 37.81
C THR A 533 -15.15 -20.27 37.98
N ALA A 534 -16.16 -21.07 38.30
CA ALA A 534 -17.52 -20.61 38.57
C ALA A 534 -17.58 -19.62 39.75
N ARG A 535 -16.86 -19.89 40.85
CA ARG A 535 -16.75 -18.95 42.00
C ARG A 535 -16.11 -17.62 41.59
N VAL A 536 -15.02 -17.65 40.82
CA VAL A 536 -14.35 -16.43 40.33
C VAL A 536 -15.27 -15.64 39.38
N LEU A 537 -15.97 -16.32 38.47
CA LEU A 537 -16.90 -15.68 37.55
C LEU A 537 -18.10 -15.04 38.27
N ARG A 538 -18.71 -15.72 39.24
CA ARG A 538 -19.80 -15.16 40.06
C ARG A 538 -19.35 -13.91 40.83
N LYS A 539 -18.16 -13.95 41.45
CA LYS A 539 -17.59 -12.78 42.17
C LYS A 539 -17.26 -11.62 41.22
N ARG A 540 -16.75 -11.90 40.02
CA ARG A 540 -16.35 -10.89 39.03
C ARG A 540 -17.54 -10.29 38.28
N TYR A 541 -18.59 -11.07 38.09
CA TYR A 541 -19.76 -10.71 37.28
C TYR A 541 -21.07 -11.07 38.03
N PRO A 542 -21.54 -10.26 38.99
CA PRO A 542 -22.71 -10.61 39.83
C PRO A 542 -24.01 -10.92 39.07
N LYS A 543 -24.17 -10.38 37.86
CA LYS A 543 -25.33 -10.65 36.99
C LYS A 543 -25.22 -11.95 36.15
N LEU A 544 -24.07 -12.64 36.17
CA LEU A 544 -23.83 -13.85 35.37
C LEU A 544 -24.40 -15.09 36.05
N ARG A 545 -25.33 -15.78 35.38
CA ARG A 545 -25.96 -17.00 35.92
C ARG A 545 -25.12 -18.24 35.56
N VAL A 546 -24.17 -18.63 36.42
CA VAL A 546 -23.45 -19.91 36.22
C VAL A 546 -24.39 -21.07 36.60
N ALA A 547 -24.95 -21.70 35.57
CA ALA A 547 -26.01 -22.71 35.61
C ALA A 547 -25.55 -24.06 36.19
N GLY A 548 -24.28 -24.41 36.00
CA GLY A 548 -23.68 -25.61 36.55
C GLY A 548 -22.20 -25.75 36.17
N THR A 549 -21.55 -26.70 36.82
CA THR A 549 -20.22 -27.20 36.46
C THR A 549 -20.27 -28.72 36.45
N PHE A 550 -19.53 -29.37 35.54
CA PHE A 550 -19.40 -30.82 35.54
C PHE A 550 -18.03 -31.26 35.02
N GLY A 551 -17.38 -32.17 35.76
CA GLY A 551 -16.15 -32.83 35.32
C GLY A 551 -16.43 -33.89 34.26
N GLY A 552 -15.47 -34.20 33.41
CA GLY A 552 -15.63 -35.24 32.40
C GLY A 552 -14.38 -35.42 31.54
N ASP A 553 -14.33 -36.50 30.77
CA ASP A 553 -13.13 -36.93 30.04
C ASP A 553 -13.15 -36.62 28.53
N GLY A 554 -14.28 -36.13 28.01
CA GLY A 554 -14.56 -35.88 26.60
C GLY A 554 -14.75 -37.12 25.71
N SER A 555 -14.75 -38.33 26.30
CA SER A 555 -14.92 -39.58 25.54
C SER A 555 -16.38 -39.84 25.20
N SER A 556 -16.62 -40.67 24.18
CA SER A 556 -17.95 -41.10 23.79
C SER A 556 -18.69 -41.90 24.88
N LYS A 557 -17.96 -42.50 25.83
CA LYS A 557 -18.56 -43.22 26.98
C LYS A 557 -19.23 -42.24 27.96
N GLY A 558 -18.58 -41.10 28.23
CA GLY A 558 -19.10 -40.04 29.10
C GLY A 558 -20.18 -39.14 28.46
N ASP A 559 -20.44 -39.26 27.16
CA ASP A 559 -21.38 -38.38 26.42
C ASP A 559 -22.79 -38.38 27.04
N ARG A 560 -23.33 -39.53 27.48
CA ARG A 560 -24.69 -39.63 28.05
C ARG A 560 -24.83 -38.84 29.35
N GLU A 561 -23.91 -39.08 30.29
CA GLU A 561 -23.86 -38.42 31.60
C GLU A 561 -23.65 -36.92 31.44
N THR A 562 -22.66 -36.53 30.63
CA THR A 562 -22.35 -35.13 30.34
C THR A 562 -23.56 -34.37 29.77
N VAL A 563 -24.29 -34.96 28.82
CA VAL A 563 -25.49 -34.35 28.25
C VAL A 563 -26.62 -34.26 29.28
N ALA A 564 -26.75 -35.24 30.18
CA ALA A 564 -27.74 -35.23 31.25
C ALA A 564 -27.47 -34.10 32.27
N GLU A 565 -26.22 -33.87 32.66
CA GLU A 565 -25.85 -32.78 33.57
C GLU A 565 -26.03 -31.40 32.96
N VAL A 566 -25.68 -31.20 31.68
CA VAL A 566 -25.97 -29.94 30.97
C VAL A 566 -27.49 -29.69 30.88
N LYS A 567 -28.29 -30.73 30.64
CA LYS A 567 -29.77 -30.64 30.69
C LYS A 567 -30.29 -30.30 32.09
N ARG A 568 -29.75 -30.94 33.15
CA ARG A 568 -30.15 -30.65 34.54
C ARG A 568 -29.83 -29.21 34.93
N GLY A 569 -28.64 -28.72 34.57
CA GLY A 569 -28.22 -27.34 34.81
C GLY A 569 -29.03 -26.29 34.04
N SER A 570 -29.59 -26.64 32.88
CA SER A 570 -30.40 -25.70 32.08
C SER A 570 -31.70 -25.28 32.79
N LYS A 571 -32.25 -26.17 33.63
CA LYS A 571 -33.54 -25.99 34.33
C LYS A 571 -34.71 -25.63 33.41
N GLY A 572 -34.73 -26.22 32.20
CA GLY A 572 -35.79 -26.00 31.21
C GLY A 572 -35.63 -24.75 30.33
N GLU A 573 -34.63 -23.90 30.57
CA GLU A 573 -34.27 -22.78 29.68
C GLU A 573 -32.94 -23.06 28.98
N ASP A 574 -32.77 -22.57 27.75
CA ASP A 574 -31.50 -22.69 27.03
C ASP A 574 -30.35 -21.95 27.74
N ILE A 575 -29.22 -22.63 27.85
CA ILE A 575 -27.94 -22.04 28.26
C ILE A 575 -27.45 -21.12 27.13
N ASP A 576 -27.03 -19.89 27.43
CA ASP A 576 -26.50 -19.00 26.38
C ASP A 576 -25.12 -19.48 25.91
N LEU A 577 -24.22 -19.82 26.84
CA LEU A 577 -22.87 -20.30 26.54
C LEU A 577 -22.50 -21.57 27.33
N LEU A 578 -22.18 -22.65 26.60
CA LEU A 578 -21.50 -23.83 27.16
C LEU A 578 -20.00 -23.76 26.81
N PHE A 579 -19.15 -23.79 27.83
CA PHE A 579 -17.69 -23.76 27.68
C PHE A 579 -17.11 -25.15 27.96
N VAL A 580 -16.39 -25.72 26.99
CA VAL A 580 -15.86 -27.08 27.04
C VAL A 580 -14.33 -27.07 27.12
N ALA A 581 -13.78 -27.69 28.17
CA ALA A 581 -12.38 -27.68 28.56
C ALA A 581 -11.77 -29.10 28.68
N TYR A 582 -12.15 -30.01 27.78
CA TYR A 582 -11.58 -31.38 27.73
C TYR A 582 -10.19 -31.47 27.09
N GLY A 583 -9.64 -30.34 26.63
CA GLY A 583 -8.38 -30.27 25.92
C GLY A 583 -8.52 -30.52 24.42
N HIS A 584 -7.47 -30.15 23.68
CA HIS A 584 -7.43 -30.17 22.21
C HIS A 584 -7.78 -31.55 21.64
N GLY A 585 -8.56 -31.57 20.56
CA GLY A 585 -9.04 -32.78 19.90
C GLY A 585 -10.30 -33.32 20.57
N LYS A 586 -10.26 -33.54 21.88
CA LYS A 586 -11.38 -34.11 22.65
C LYS A 586 -12.58 -33.16 22.72
N GLN A 587 -12.34 -31.90 23.09
CA GLN A 587 -13.42 -30.93 23.27
C GLN A 587 -14.17 -30.67 21.96
N GLU A 588 -13.45 -30.50 20.84
CA GLU A 588 -14.06 -30.26 19.53
C GLU A 588 -14.91 -31.45 19.05
N ARG A 589 -14.39 -32.68 19.20
CA ARG A 589 -15.13 -33.90 18.86
C ARG A 589 -16.35 -34.10 19.75
N TRP A 590 -16.24 -33.83 21.06
CA TRP A 590 -17.39 -33.87 21.97
C TRP A 590 -18.49 -32.90 21.54
N ILE A 591 -18.14 -31.67 21.16
CA ILE A 591 -19.11 -30.69 20.68
C ILE A 591 -19.78 -31.19 19.39
N ARG A 592 -19.01 -31.67 18.40
CA ARG A 592 -19.55 -32.21 17.15
C ARG A 592 -20.56 -33.35 17.36
N ARG A 593 -20.31 -34.24 18.34
CA ARG A 593 -21.19 -35.38 18.68
C ARG A 593 -22.46 -34.97 19.45
N ASN A 594 -22.43 -33.87 20.20
CA ASN A 594 -23.44 -33.58 21.23
C ASN A 594 -24.15 -32.23 21.11
N LEU A 595 -23.70 -31.30 20.26
CA LEU A 595 -24.30 -29.96 20.06
C LEU A 595 -25.82 -29.99 19.88
N ALA A 596 -26.34 -30.93 19.09
CA ALA A 596 -27.78 -31.08 18.88
C ALA A 596 -28.53 -31.48 20.17
N LYS A 597 -27.91 -32.29 21.03
CA LYS A 597 -28.51 -32.96 22.19
C LYS A 597 -28.60 -32.08 23.45
N VAL A 598 -27.83 -30.99 23.52
CA VAL A 598 -27.78 -30.08 24.69
C VAL A 598 -28.64 -28.81 24.47
N PRO A 599 -29.35 -28.32 25.52
CA PRO A 599 -30.15 -27.08 25.46
C PRO A 599 -29.25 -25.85 25.59
N VAL A 600 -28.65 -25.43 24.47
CA VAL A 600 -27.66 -24.36 24.43
C VAL A 600 -27.71 -23.59 23.11
N LYS A 601 -27.45 -22.28 23.17
CA LYS A 601 -27.36 -21.40 21.99
C LYS A 601 -25.96 -21.39 21.37
N VAL A 602 -24.91 -21.30 22.19
CA VAL A 602 -23.52 -21.24 21.72
C VAL A 602 -22.61 -22.16 22.53
N VAL A 603 -21.80 -22.96 21.85
CA VAL A 603 -20.81 -23.86 22.48
C VAL A 603 -19.40 -23.48 22.03
N VAL A 604 -18.49 -23.36 22.99
CA VAL A 604 -17.12 -22.89 22.76
C VAL A 604 -16.11 -23.87 23.35
N GLY A 605 -15.20 -24.39 22.54
CA GLY A 605 -14.00 -25.08 23.02
C GLY A 605 -13.02 -24.06 23.60
N VAL A 606 -12.63 -24.20 24.88
CA VAL A 606 -11.80 -23.19 25.59
C VAL A 606 -10.48 -23.74 26.13
N GLY A 607 -10.22 -25.05 26.04
CA GLY A 607 -8.99 -25.67 26.52
C GLY A 607 -8.65 -25.28 27.97
N GLY A 608 -7.38 -24.98 28.24
CA GLY A 608 -6.88 -24.57 29.57
C GLY A 608 -7.28 -23.16 30.03
N SER A 609 -8.38 -22.58 29.52
CA SER A 609 -8.84 -21.26 29.95
C SER A 609 -9.32 -21.25 31.42
N PHE A 610 -9.88 -22.37 31.89
CA PHE A 610 -10.29 -22.51 33.28
C PHE A 610 -9.06 -22.53 34.22
N ASP A 611 -7.92 -23.09 33.82
CA ASP A 611 -6.67 -23.06 34.61
C ASP A 611 -6.27 -21.62 34.98
N TYR A 612 -6.37 -20.70 34.02
CA TYR A 612 -5.97 -19.32 34.20
C TYR A 612 -6.98 -18.50 35.02
N VAL A 613 -8.29 -18.73 34.81
CA VAL A 613 -9.35 -17.97 35.51
C VAL A 613 -9.58 -18.48 36.94
N SER A 614 -9.42 -19.79 37.18
CA SER A 614 -9.37 -20.37 38.52
C SER A 614 -8.09 -20.01 39.30
N GLY A 615 -7.06 -19.49 38.62
CA GLY A 615 -5.74 -19.23 39.18
C GLY A 615 -4.93 -20.49 39.51
N ALA A 616 -5.28 -21.65 38.94
CA ALA A 616 -4.45 -22.85 39.00
C ALA A 616 -3.14 -22.71 38.21
N VAL A 617 -3.16 -21.93 37.12
CA VAL A 617 -1.97 -21.58 36.33
C VAL A 617 -1.81 -20.06 36.26
N VAL A 618 -0.63 -19.57 36.67
CA VAL A 618 -0.27 -18.15 36.57
C VAL A 618 -0.08 -17.77 35.10
N ARG A 619 -0.83 -16.76 34.64
CA ARG A 619 -0.77 -16.28 33.25
C ARG A 619 0.50 -15.46 32.99
N ALA A 620 1.01 -15.51 31.77
CA ALA A 620 2.22 -14.77 31.38
C ALA A 620 2.08 -13.24 31.59
N PRO A 621 3.16 -12.53 31.97
CA PRO A 621 3.17 -11.08 32.07
C PRO A 621 2.74 -10.40 30.76
N LYS A 622 2.17 -9.19 30.85
CA LYS A 622 1.65 -8.44 29.68
C LYS A 622 2.69 -8.27 28.56
N PHE A 623 3.97 -8.19 28.90
CA PHE A 623 5.08 -8.11 27.94
C PHE A 623 5.18 -9.37 27.05
N PHE A 624 5.37 -10.55 27.65
CA PHE A 624 5.42 -11.84 26.94
C PHE A 624 4.16 -12.07 26.10
N ARG A 625 2.98 -11.72 26.64
CA ARG A 625 1.72 -11.77 25.88
C ARG A 625 1.77 -10.89 24.64
N ARG A 626 2.06 -9.59 24.75
CA ARG A 626 2.13 -8.67 23.60
C ARG A 626 3.09 -9.11 22.48
N LEU A 627 4.15 -9.85 22.82
CA LEU A 627 5.10 -10.41 21.87
C LEU A 627 4.71 -11.77 21.26
N GLY A 628 3.59 -12.37 21.68
CA GLY A 628 3.19 -13.72 21.27
C GLY A 628 4.00 -14.84 21.93
N LEU A 629 4.78 -14.52 22.98
CA LEU A 629 5.72 -15.42 23.67
C LEU A 629 5.12 -16.08 24.94
N GLU A 630 3.78 -16.10 25.07
CA GLU A 630 3.11 -16.78 26.20
C GLU A 630 3.41 -18.29 26.20
N TRP A 631 3.61 -18.92 25.04
CA TRP A 631 4.00 -20.33 24.93
C TRP A 631 5.39 -20.58 25.54
N LEU A 632 6.35 -19.66 25.34
CA LEU A 632 7.72 -19.75 25.85
C LEU A 632 7.73 -19.56 27.37
N TYR A 633 7.00 -18.56 27.88
CA TYR A 633 6.82 -18.37 29.33
C TYR A 633 6.21 -19.62 29.99
N ARG A 634 5.20 -20.24 29.36
CA ARG A 634 4.59 -21.47 29.88
C ARG A 634 5.50 -22.69 29.75
N LEU A 635 6.36 -22.77 28.72
CA LEU A 635 7.39 -23.82 28.61
C LEU A 635 8.40 -23.74 29.75
N VAL A 636 8.96 -22.56 30.05
CA VAL A 636 9.91 -22.36 31.15
C VAL A 636 9.32 -22.78 32.50
N ARG A 637 8.00 -22.56 32.71
CA ARG A 637 7.30 -22.97 33.94
C ARG A 637 6.75 -24.40 33.94
N GLN A 638 6.66 -25.05 32.78
CA GLN A 638 6.09 -26.39 32.60
C GLN A 638 6.94 -27.17 31.58
N PRO A 639 8.21 -27.51 31.90
CA PRO A 639 9.19 -28.00 30.93
C PRO A 639 8.76 -29.31 30.21
N TRP A 640 7.95 -30.14 30.87
CA TRP A 640 7.35 -31.35 30.27
C TRP A 640 6.48 -31.05 29.03
N ARG A 641 6.04 -29.80 28.83
CA ARG A 641 5.35 -29.37 27.61
C ARG A 641 6.24 -29.32 26.36
N ILE A 642 7.55 -29.54 26.46
CA ILE A 642 8.47 -29.53 25.31
C ILE A 642 7.99 -30.42 24.15
N LYS A 643 7.36 -31.58 24.45
CA LYS A 643 6.75 -32.47 23.44
C LYS A 643 5.72 -31.77 22.55
N ARG A 644 4.94 -30.82 23.08
CA ARG A 644 3.99 -30.00 22.29
C ARG A 644 4.67 -28.89 21.49
N GLN A 645 5.81 -28.39 21.96
CA GLN A 645 6.54 -27.33 21.27
C GLN A 645 7.29 -27.84 20.02
N VAL A 646 7.62 -29.14 19.95
CA VAL A 646 8.11 -29.77 18.72
C VAL A 646 7.08 -29.63 17.58
N THR A 647 5.78 -29.69 17.89
CA THR A 647 4.70 -29.43 16.92
C THR A 647 4.73 -28.00 16.36
N LEU A 648 5.24 -27.01 17.11
CA LEU A 648 5.43 -25.65 16.58
C LEU A 648 6.52 -25.62 15.51
N LEU A 649 7.60 -26.41 15.64
CA LEU A 649 8.62 -26.52 14.59
C LEU A 649 8.02 -27.10 13.30
N SER A 650 7.16 -28.12 13.42
CA SER A 650 6.40 -28.64 12.28
C SER A 650 5.46 -27.58 11.67
N PHE A 651 4.78 -26.77 12.50
CA PHE A 651 3.93 -25.68 12.01
C PHE A 651 4.73 -24.60 11.28
N ILE A 652 5.90 -24.21 11.80
CA ILE A 652 6.82 -23.24 11.17
C ILE A 652 7.34 -23.78 9.84
N PHE A 653 7.79 -25.03 9.79
CA PHE A 653 8.26 -25.68 8.56
C PHE A 653 7.17 -25.76 7.49
N LEU A 654 5.95 -26.20 7.86
CA LEU A 654 4.81 -26.22 6.96
C LEU A 654 4.41 -24.81 6.49
N THR A 655 4.48 -23.82 7.37
CA THR A 655 4.20 -22.41 7.04
C THR A 655 5.19 -21.88 6.01
N PHE A 656 6.48 -22.17 6.18
CA PHE A 656 7.53 -21.78 5.25
C PHE A 656 7.37 -22.51 3.91
N ARG A 657 7.17 -23.84 3.92
CA ARG A 657 6.91 -24.63 2.70
C ARG A 657 5.70 -24.12 1.91
N GLU A 658 4.64 -23.68 2.59
CA GLU A 658 3.46 -23.11 1.93
C GLU A 658 3.73 -21.71 1.37
N SER A 659 4.61 -20.92 2.00
CA SER A 659 5.05 -19.62 1.47
C SER A 659 5.90 -19.72 0.19
N LEU A 660 6.51 -20.88 -0.09
CA LEU A 660 7.25 -21.10 -1.34
C LEU A 660 6.34 -21.43 -2.54
N LYS A 661 5.03 -21.64 -2.32
CA LYS A 661 4.05 -21.94 -3.37
C LYS A 661 3.18 -20.74 -3.79
N ASN A 662 3.20 -19.65 -3.02
CA ASN A 662 2.29 -18.50 -3.13
C ASN A 662 3.05 -17.20 -3.46
#